data_AF-A0A9W8JJX7-F1
#
_entry.id   AF-A0A9W8JJX7-F1
#
_cell.length_a   1.000
_cell.length_b   1.000
_cell.length_c   1.000
_cell.angle_alpha   90.00
_cell.angle_beta   90.00
_cell.angle_gamma   90.00
#
_symmetry.space_group_name_H-M   'P 1'
#
loop_
_entity.id
_entity.type
_entity.pdbx_description
1 polymer ?
#
loop_
_entity_poly.entity_id
_entity_poly.type
_entity_poly.pdbx_seq_one_letter_code
_entity_poly.pdbx_strand_id
1 'polypeptide(L)'
;MGIRDPDDSSSTAIFSILAVCPEPIIALASTVVRFLTVQAKQGYDALGPQLGTRDPRGKDETTIAGFEEHLSRQEAELLLAATRNQTVDALSENLSKAKATVAERDATIIQLKEQAVVLASMMGAQLPPTTTQNCASTEENEGTHRDHSMQKAMEIERLEGQKMALESMVAELHPTLESNRVLTEENQKYRTFENERVAQHRATITSLEQQKTELESEAAELTDRNGVSTEETKKYEIDPFPKQKFVDTLSKELSKARETVAQDHVTIISLKQQKTELESKVAELTDRNRVLTEETKKCGIDLLFKQKFVDALFKELSNATEKGVQDHATIIGLKQWKTELESEAAELTDKNRVLTEKTKKYETDLLLHQKLGDALSKELSNAAEKGVQDRAAFIGLKRWNTELELEVAELTEGNRVLGEEHQKHESRLISMEEDVNALSEDLSKARGLVAQHKATITSLTQRNMVLESVVSEAKLLATNDGNRDLTEGSNEQYRISLVSMQRDVETLTMNLSMHDAAITKLEKQEEELKFALDLKNLEIDDLKQKLTRSEAELEEKIEEVADWRDFCKLPGRPESVHLIRIRRDASASEKPSLRSILAGKDHEIEKLVDKLSQCHSQLALCGCNRVSPLLLPKQAEQELPASNAREVQTTIF
;
A
#
# COMPACT_ATOMS: atom_id res chain seq x y z
N MET A 1 -34.76 3.85 -3.61
CA MET A 1 -35.55 2.98 -4.50
C MET A 1 -35.47 1.58 -3.93
N GLY A 2 -36.58 1.07 -3.41
CA GLY A 2 -36.62 -0.23 -2.75
C GLY A 2 -36.52 -1.36 -3.77
N ILE A 3 -35.57 -2.27 -3.56
CA ILE A 3 -35.39 -3.49 -4.32
C ILE A 3 -36.12 -4.59 -3.54
N ARG A 4 -37.11 -5.21 -4.19
CA ARG A 4 -37.78 -6.42 -3.71
C ARG A 4 -36.91 -7.62 -4.06
N ASP A 5 -36.73 -8.51 -3.10
CA ASP A 5 -36.10 -9.83 -3.28
C ASP A 5 -36.95 -10.73 -4.20
N PRO A 6 -36.32 -11.53 -5.08
CA PRO A 6 -36.98 -12.63 -5.76
C PRO A 6 -36.67 -13.98 -5.09
N ASP A 7 -37.74 -14.58 -4.57
CA ASP A 7 -38.10 -16.00 -4.39
C ASP A 7 -37.03 -17.12 -4.37
N ASP A 8 -37.06 -17.79 -3.21
CA ASP A 8 -36.41 -19.01 -2.74
C ASP A 8 -36.91 -20.33 -3.43
N SER A 9 -37.24 -20.25 -4.73
CA SER A 9 -37.96 -21.33 -5.44
C SER A 9 -37.08 -22.44 -6.04
N SER A 10 -35.75 -22.27 -6.08
CA SER A 10 -34.83 -23.25 -6.68
C SER A 10 -34.32 -24.32 -5.72
N SER A 11 -34.38 -24.07 -4.41
CA SER A 11 -33.95 -25.06 -3.39
C SER A 11 -34.97 -26.19 -3.25
N THR A 12 -36.27 -25.90 -3.43
CA THR A 12 -37.37 -26.87 -3.23
C THR A 12 -37.43 -27.97 -4.30
N ALA A 13 -36.92 -27.72 -5.52
CA ALA A 13 -36.97 -28.66 -6.63
C ALA A 13 -35.93 -29.79 -6.51
N ILE A 14 -34.76 -29.52 -5.92
CA ILE A 14 -33.72 -30.53 -5.67
C ILE A 14 -34.13 -31.44 -4.50
N PHE A 15 -34.86 -30.92 -3.51
CA PHE A 15 -35.42 -31.70 -2.41
C PHE A 15 -36.48 -32.73 -2.85
N SER A 16 -37.18 -32.51 -3.96
CA SER A 16 -38.24 -33.41 -4.44
C SER A 16 -37.72 -34.67 -5.16
N ILE A 17 -36.49 -34.63 -5.71
CA ILE A 17 -35.92 -35.76 -6.44
C ILE A 17 -35.19 -36.74 -5.50
N LEU A 18 -34.64 -36.26 -4.37
CA LEU A 18 -33.97 -37.10 -3.38
C LEU A 18 -34.93 -37.77 -2.38
N ALA A 19 -36.16 -37.27 -2.22
CA ALA A 19 -37.15 -37.82 -1.29
C ALA A 19 -37.79 -39.16 -1.73
N VAL A 20 -37.50 -39.64 -2.96
CA VAL A 20 -38.13 -40.85 -3.55
C VAL A 20 -37.12 -41.95 -3.86
N CYS A 21 -35.83 -41.75 -3.56
CA CYS A 21 -34.80 -42.74 -3.86
C CYS A 21 -34.61 -43.77 -2.73
N PRO A 22 -34.55 -45.07 -3.02
CA PRO A 22 -34.26 -46.10 -2.00
C PRO A 22 -32.84 -45.94 -1.43
N GLU A 23 -32.69 -46.18 -0.12
CA GLU A 23 -31.45 -46.11 0.69
C GLU A 23 -30.14 -46.54 -0.02
N PRO A 24 -30.07 -47.63 -0.82
CA PRO A 24 -28.84 -48.02 -1.50
C PRO A 24 -28.29 -47.00 -2.50
N ILE A 25 -29.13 -46.14 -3.09
CA ILE A 25 -28.69 -45.14 -4.10
C ILE A 25 -27.97 -43.96 -3.42
N ILE A 26 -28.43 -43.56 -2.23
CA ILE A 26 -27.82 -42.47 -1.44
C ILE A 26 -26.45 -42.92 -0.90
N ALA A 27 -26.35 -44.17 -0.45
CA ALA A 27 -25.07 -44.76 -0.01
C ALA A 27 -24.04 -44.87 -1.15
N LEU A 28 -24.49 -45.21 -2.37
CA LEU A 28 -23.65 -45.25 -3.56
C LEU A 28 -23.15 -43.86 -3.96
N ALA A 29 -24.02 -42.84 -3.96
CA ALA A 29 -23.64 -41.47 -4.28
C ALA A 29 -22.59 -40.92 -3.27
N SER A 30 -22.79 -41.15 -1.97
CA SER A 30 -21.81 -40.75 -0.93
C SER A 30 -20.46 -41.45 -1.10
N THR A 31 -20.47 -42.74 -1.44
CA THR A 31 -19.24 -43.53 -1.67
C THR A 31 -18.48 -43.06 -2.91
N VAL A 32 -19.19 -42.74 -3.99
CA VAL A 32 -18.59 -42.23 -5.24
C VAL A 32 -17.96 -40.84 -5.02
N VAL A 33 -18.63 -39.96 -4.28
CA VAL A 33 -18.08 -38.64 -3.94
C VAL A 33 -16.80 -38.79 -3.12
N ARG A 34 -16.80 -39.60 -2.05
CA ARG A 34 -15.60 -39.85 -1.23
C ARG A 34 -14.45 -40.46 -2.04
N PHE A 35 -14.75 -41.36 -2.97
CA PHE A 35 -13.73 -41.96 -3.85
C PHE A 35 -13.10 -40.94 -4.80
N LEU A 36 -13.91 -40.04 -5.38
CA LEU A 36 -13.42 -38.97 -6.26
C LEU A 36 -12.57 -37.94 -5.51
N THR A 37 -12.93 -37.59 -4.28
CA THR A 37 -12.14 -36.65 -3.44
C THR A 37 -10.77 -37.22 -3.06
N VAL A 38 -10.70 -38.53 -2.77
CA VAL A 38 -9.43 -39.22 -2.48
C VAL A 38 -8.54 -39.30 -3.73
N GLN A 39 -9.10 -39.58 -4.90
CA GLN A 39 -8.37 -39.57 -6.17
C GLN A 39 -7.83 -38.18 -6.52
N ALA A 40 -8.62 -37.13 -6.33
CA ALA A 40 -8.17 -35.75 -6.55
C ALA A 40 -6.99 -35.39 -5.63
N LYS A 41 -7.06 -35.76 -4.35
CA LYS A 41 -5.99 -35.51 -3.38
C LYS A 41 -4.70 -36.26 -3.72
N GLN A 42 -4.80 -37.52 -4.13
CA GLN A 42 -3.63 -38.32 -4.56
C GLN A 42 -2.98 -37.79 -5.86
N GLY A 43 -3.77 -37.21 -6.77
CA GLY A 43 -3.25 -36.56 -7.98
C GLY A 43 -2.47 -35.27 -7.71
N TYR A 44 -2.92 -34.47 -6.72
CA TYR A 44 -2.24 -33.23 -6.32
C TYR A 44 -0.91 -33.50 -5.56
N ASP A 45 -0.88 -34.51 -4.68
CA ASP A 45 0.33 -34.85 -3.92
C ASP A 45 1.45 -35.46 -4.80
N ALA A 46 1.09 -36.10 -5.92
CA ALA A 46 2.05 -36.68 -6.86
C ALA A 46 2.76 -35.65 -7.76
N LEU A 47 2.21 -34.44 -7.92
CA LEU A 47 2.76 -33.37 -8.77
C LEU A 47 3.66 -32.37 -8.01
N GLY A 48 3.76 -32.51 -6.69
CA GLY A 48 4.45 -31.57 -5.78
C GLY A 48 5.97 -31.37 -5.92
N PRO A 49 6.81 -32.31 -6.42
CA PRO A 49 8.26 -32.11 -6.33
C PRO A 49 8.94 -31.32 -7.46
N GLN A 50 8.29 -30.97 -8.58
CA GLN A 50 9.01 -30.44 -9.76
C GLN A 50 8.94 -28.94 -10.03
N LEU A 51 8.21 -28.14 -9.24
CA LEU A 51 8.14 -26.69 -9.45
C LEU A 51 8.72 -25.93 -8.26
N GLY A 52 9.98 -25.56 -8.40
CA GLY A 52 10.73 -24.74 -7.45
C GLY A 52 10.11 -23.35 -7.26
N THR A 53 9.93 -23.02 -5.97
CA THR A 53 9.98 -21.68 -5.38
C THR A 53 9.13 -20.59 -6.03
N ARG A 54 7.82 -20.59 -5.75
CA ARG A 54 7.09 -19.35 -5.43
C ARG A 54 5.73 -19.67 -4.84
N ASP A 55 5.53 -19.31 -3.57
CA ASP A 55 4.30 -19.45 -2.76
C ASP A 55 2.99 -19.14 -3.52
N PRO A 56 2.13 -20.13 -3.81
CA PRO A 56 0.70 -19.94 -4.04
C PRO A 56 -0.13 -20.72 -3.00
N ARG A 57 0.51 -21.28 -1.97
CA ARG A 57 -0.03 -22.35 -1.12
C ARG A 57 -1.27 -21.94 -0.31
N GLY A 58 -1.43 -20.65 -0.03
CA GLY A 58 -2.54 -20.16 0.79
C GLY A 58 -3.90 -20.07 0.10
N LYS A 59 -3.96 -20.05 -1.24
CA LYS A 59 -5.25 -19.92 -1.96
C LYS A 59 -5.93 -21.26 -2.17
N ASP A 60 -5.16 -22.30 -2.47
CA ASP A 60 -5.73 -23.62 -2.72
C ASP A 60 -6.19 -24.28 -1.41
N GLU A 61 -5.52 -24.02 -0.29
CA GLU A 61 -5.95 -24.49 1.04
C GLU A 61 -7.29 -23.87 1.48
N THR A 62 -7.55 -22.60 1.14
CA THR A 62 -8.84 -21.96 1.45
C THR A 62 -9.98 -22.51 0.59
N THR A 63 -9.71 -22.85 -0.67
CA THR A 63 -10.69 -23.47 -1.55
C THR A 63 -11.02 -24.90 -1.13
N ILE A 64 -10.02 -25.69 -0.71
CA ILE A 64 -10.22 -27.05 -0.20
C ILE A 64 -11.04 -27.03 1.10
N ALA A 65 -10.73 -26.11 2.03
CA ALA A 65 -11.50 -25.95 3.26
C ALA A 65 -12.97 -25.57 3.00
N GLY A 66 -13.23 -24.72 1.99
CA GLY A 66 -14.59 -24.38 1.58
C GLY A 66 -15.38 -25.57 1.03
N PHE A 67 -14.74 -26.47 0.28
CA PHE A 67 -15.37 -27.70 -0.21
C PHE A 67 -15.65 -28.71 0.92
N GLU A 68 -14.74 -28.85 1.88
CA GLU A 68 -14.93 -29.72 3.06
C GLU A 68 -16.08 -29.23 3.95
N GLU A 69 -16.24 -27.91 4.10
CA GLU A 69 -17.36 -27.31 4.83
C GLU A 69 -18.71 -27.54 4.11
N HIS A 70 -18.74 -27.33 2.78
CA HIS A 70 -19.95 -27.57 1.99
C HIS A 70 -20.38 -29.05 2.02
N LEU A 71 -19.43 -29.98 1.91
CA LEU A 71 -19.71 -31.41 2.03
C LEU A 71 -20.21 -31.78 3.42
N SER A 72 -19.63 -31.21 4.48
CA SER A 72 -20.09 -31.44 5.86
C SER A 72 -21.52 -30.92 6.08
N ARG A 73 -21.87 -29.77 5.50
CA ARG A 73 -23.23 -29.21 5.56
C ARG A 73 -24.22 -30.10 4.82
N GLN A 74 -23.85 -30.59 3.64
CA GLN A 74 -24.69 -31.48 2.84
C GLN A 74 -24.88 -32.87 3.49
N GLU A 75 -23.85 -33.41 4.14
CA GLU A 75 -23.97 -34.65 4.93
C GLU A 75 -24.93 -34.46 6.13
N ALA A 76 -24.86 -33.32 6.82
CA ALA A 76 -25.78 -33.01 7.92
C ALA A 76 -27.24 -32.88 7.46
N GLU A 77 -27.48 -32.25 6.30
CA GLU A 77 -28.82 -32.14 5.71
C GLU A 77 -29.38 -33.49 5.28
N LEU A 78 -28.54 -34.37 4.72
CA LEU A 78 -28.92 -35.75 4.37
C LEU A 78 -29.29 -36.58 5.61
N LEU A 79 -28.53 -36.45 6.70
CA LEU A 79 -28.84 -37.09 7.98
C LEU A 79 -30.17 -36.58 8.56
N LEU A 80 -30.43 -35.28 8.44
CA LEU A 80 -31.67 -34.66 8.91
C LEU A 80 -32.88 -35.10 8.07
N ALA A 81 -32.71 -35.23 6.74
CA ALA A 81 -33.71 -35.79 5.84
C ALA A 81 -34.00 -37.27 6.13
N ALA A 82 -32.96 -38.08 6.40
CA ALA A 82 -33.12 -39.48 6.78
C ALA A 82 -33.91 -39.63 8.10
N THR A 83 -33.60 -38.79 9.09
CA THR A 83 -34.35 -38.74 10.37
C THR A 83 -35.81 -38.36 10.14
N ARG A 84 -36.08 -37.40 9.25
CA ARG A 84 -37.44 -36.99 8.89
C ARG A 84 -38.22 -38.13 8.22
N ASN A 85 -37.60 -38.87 7.30
CA ASN A 85 -38.24 -40.03 6.67
C ASN A 85 -38.60 -41.12 7.69
N GLN A 86 -37.70 -41.40 8.65
CA GLN A 86 -38.01 -42.34 9.75
C GLN A 86 -39.20 -41.87 10.60
N THR A 87 -39.34 -40.56 10.85
CA THR A 87 -40.51 -40.05 11.57
C THR A 87 -41.80 -40.16 10.77
N VAL A 88 -41.75 -40.03 9.44
CA VAL A 88 -42.92 -40.21 8.56
C VAL A 88 -43.37 -41.67 8.57
N ASP A 89 -42.44 -42.62 8.54
CA ASP A 89 -42.77 -44.05 8.63
C ASP A 89 -43.40 -44.39 9.99
N ALA A 90 -42.86 -43.86 11.09
CA ALA A 90 -43.43 -44.04 12.42
C ALA A 90 -44.84 -43.42 12.53
N LEU A 91 -45.09 -42.26 11.91
CA LEU A 91 -46.41 -41.64 11.85
C LEU A 91 -47.38 -42.44 10.99
N SER A 92 -46.93 -43.02 9.88
CA SER A 92 -47.72 -43.91 9.03
C SER A 92 -48.16 -45.17 9.78
N GLU A 93 -47.26 -45.78 10.56
CA GLU A 93 -47.57 -46.91 11.42
C GLU A 93 -48.59 -46.53 12.51
N ASN A 94 -48.39 -45.39 13.17
CA ASN A 94 -49.33 -44.89 14.18
C ASN A 94 -50.72 -44.57 13.60
N LEU A 95 -50.78 -44.03 12.38
CA LEU A 95 -52.05 -43.80 11.68
C LEU A 95 -52.76 -45.11 11.33
N SER A 96 -52.01 -46.15 10.95
CA SER A 96 -52.55 -47.49 10.70
C SER A 96 -53.14 -48.10 11.98
N LYS A 97 -52.43 -47.98 13.12
CA LYS A 97 -52.93 -48.38 14.45
C LYS A 97 -54.18 -47.60 14.85
N ALA A 98 -54.20 -46.29 14.64
CA ALA A 98 -55.37 -45.46 14.93
C ALA A 98 -56.60 -45.90 14.10
N LYS A 99 -56.43 -46.17 12.80
CA LYS A 99 -57.51 -46.68 11.93
C LYS A 99 -58.04 -48.02 12.42
N ALA A 100 -57.17 -48.92 12.88
CA ALA A 100 -57.60 -50.20 13.46
C ALA A 100 -58.47 -49.98 14.72
N THR A 101 -58.05 -49.08 15.62
CA THR A 101 -58.84 -48.78 16.84
C THR A 101 -60.18 -48.10 16.55
N VAL A 102 -60.27 -47.29 15.49
CA VAL A 102 -61.55 -46.70 15.06
C VAL A 102 -62.47 -47.77 14.50
N ALA A 103 -61.97 -48.68 13.67
CA ALA A 103 -62.75 -49.80 13.15
C ALA A 103 -63.26 -50.72 14.28
N GLU A 104 -62.46 -50.95 15.32
CA GLU A 104 -62.87 -51.69 16.51
C GLU A 104 -63.98 -50.95 17.29
N ARG A 105 -63.86 -49.63 17.48
CA ARG A 105 -64.90 -48.81 18.09
C ARG A 105 -66.20 -48.82 17.30
N ASP A 106 -66.14 -48.71 15.98
CA ASP A 106 -67.31 -48.74 15.12
C ASP A 106 -68.02 -50.10 15.19
N ALA A 107 -67.26 -51.20 15.21
CA ALA A 107 -67.83 -52.54 15.46
C ALA A 107 -68.51 -52.62 16.84
N THR A 108 -67.91 -52.04 17.87
CA THR A 108 -68.49 -52.00 19.23
C THR A 108 -69.77 -51.16 19.29
N ILE A 109 -69.80 -50.02 18.58
CA ILE A 109 -70.99 -49.16 18.47
C ILE A 109 -72.11 -49.87 17.74
N ILE A 110 -71.82 -50.62 16.68
CA ILE A 110 -72.82 -51.45 15.98
C ILE A 110 -73.37 -52.50 16.94
N GLN A 111 -72.52 -53.19 17.69
CA GLN A 111 -72.94 -54.16 18.70
C GLN A 111 -73.81 -53.53 19.80
N LEU A 112 -73.45 -52.35 20.30
CA LEU A 112 -74.24 -51.61 21.29
C LEU A 112 -75.58 -51.13 20.72
N LYS A 113 -75.63 -50.75 19.44
CA LYS A 113 -76.87 -50.39 18.76
C LYS A 113 -77.78 -51.61 18.58
N GLU A 114 -77.23 -52.76 18.21
CA GLU A 114 -77.98 -54.02 18.13
C GLU A 114 -78.50 -54.43 19.51
N GLN A 115 -77.67 -54.34 20.56
CA GLN A 115 -78.11 -54.58 21.94
C GLN A 115 -79.17 -53.57 22.39
N ALA A 116 -79.05 -52.30 22.04
CA ALA A 116 -80.04 -51.27 22.36
C ALA A 116 -81.36 -51.47 21.62
N VAL A 117 -81.34 -51.96 20.36
CA VAL A 117 -82.55 -52.34 19.62
C VAL A 117 -83.21 -53.56 20.26
N VAL A 118 -82.42 -54.56 20.67
CA VAL A 118 -82.93 -55.72 21.43
C VAL A 118 -83.53 -55.26 22.77
N LEU A 119 -82.85 -54.38 23.51
CA LEU A 119 -83.34 -53.84 24.78
C LEU A 119 -84.60 -52.97 24.58
N ALA A 120 -84.66 -52.16 23.53
CA ALA A 120 -85.81 -51.31 23.20
C ALA A 120 -87.02 -52.15 22.75
N SER A 121 -86.80 -53.25 22.02
CA SER A 121 -87.85 -54.23 21.74
C SER A 121 -88.30 -54.99 22.99
N MET A 122 -87.42 -55.20 23.97
CA MET A 122 -87.78 -55.81 25.26
C MET A 122 -88.47 -54.84 26.23
N MET A 123 -88.20 -53.53 26.14
CA MET A 123 -88.72 -52.50 27.05
C MET A 123 -89.85 -51.65 26.45
N GLY A 124 -90.71 -52.26 25.63
CA GLY A 124 -91.98 -51.64 25.25
C GLY A 124 -92.87 -51.41 26.47
N ALA A 125 -92.69 -50.30 27.18
CA ALA A 125 -93.72 -49.51 27.88
C ALA A 125 -93.08 -48.43 28.78
N GLN A 126 -93.42 -47.17 28.47
CA GLN A 126 -93.63 -46.04 29.39
C GLN A 126 -92.46 -45.57 30.26
N LEU A 127 -92.04 -44.30 30.08
CA LEU A 127 -92.04 -43.21 31.10
C LEU A 127 -91.36 -41.91 30.55
N PRO A 128 -91.52 -40.73 31.21
CA PRO A 128 -91.75 -39.40 30.63
C PRO A 128 -90.55 -38.42 30.87
N PRO A 129 -90.66 -37.10 30.57
CA PRO A 129 -89.51 -36.20 30.46
C PRO A 129 -89.30 -35.28 31.68
N THR A 130 -88.04 -34.97 32.01
CA THR A 130 -87.58 -33.77 32.75
C THR A 130 -86.05 -33.59 32.56
N THR A 131 -85.53 -32.48 32.04
CA THR A 131 -85.21 -31.15 32.66
C THR A 131 -84.00 -31.18 33.61
N THR A 132 -82.91 -30.48 33.26
CA THR A 132 -81.90 -29.84 34.18
C THR A 132 -80.79 -29.18 33.34
N GLN A 133 -79.98 -28.20 33.74
CA GLN A 133 -80.02 -27.03 34.66
C GLN A 133 -78.57 -26.47 34.65
N ASN A 134 -78.43 -25.15 34.54
CA ASN A 134 -77.15 -24.44 34.64
C ASN A 134 -76.64 -24.38 36.09
N CYS A 135 -75.31 -24.36 36.28
CA CYS A 135 -74.64 -23.86 37.49
C CYS A 135 -73.38 -23.07 37.12
N ALA A 136 -73.29 -21.86 37.67
CA ALA A 136 -72.09 -21.02 37.73
C ALA A 136 -71.80 -20.75 39.22
N SER A 137 -70.53 -20.68 39.61
CA SER A 137 -70.11 -20.15 40.90
C SER A 137 -68.70 -19.54 40.86
N THR A 138 -68.69 -18.31 41.37
CA THR A 138 -67.70 -17.43 42.02
C THR A 138 -66.85 -18.13 43.12
N GLU A 139 -65.78 -17.64 43.75
CA GLU A 139 -65.05 -16.35 43.88
C GLU A 139 -63.75 -16.58 44.70
N GLU A 140 -62.82 -15.60 44.64
CA GLU A 140 -61.93 -15.06 45.69
C GLU A 140 -60.90 -15.90 46.48
N ASN A 141 -59.62 -15.48 46.36
CA ASN A 141 -58.78 -15.15 47.52
C ASN A 141 -57.52 -14.34 47.13
N GLU A 142 -57.41 -13.11 47.64
CA GLU A 142 -56.27 -12.19 47.49
C GLU A 142 -55.37 -12.24 48.74
N GLY A 143 -54.04 -12.33 48.58
CA GLY A 143 -53.16 -12.30 49.76
C GLY A 143 -51.65 -12.49 49.62
N THR A 144 -51.00 -12.24 48.48
CA THR A 144 -49.51 -12.19 48.35
C THR A 144 -49.09 -11.34 47.15
N HIS A 145 -49.44 -10.04 47.13
CA HIS A 145 -49.67 -9.33 45.86
C HIS A 145 -48.49 -8.59 45.18
N ARG A 146 -47.23 -8.72 45.63
CA ARG A 146 -46.10 -8.05 44.96
C ARG A 146 -45.14 -8.98 44.21
N ASP A 147 -44.63 -10.04 44.82
CA ASP A 147 -43.77 -10.99 44.08
C ASP A 147 -44.58 -11.82 43.08
N HIS A 148 -45.83 -12.15 43.41
CA HIS A 148 -46.73 -12.80 42.46
C HIS A 148 -47.18 -11.88 41.33
N SER A 149 -47.20 -10.56 41.52
CA SER A 149 -47.53 -9.62 40.44
C SER A 149 -46.43 -9.61 39.38
N MET A 150 -45.17 -9.61 39.81
CA MET A 150 -44.02 -9.64 38.90
C MET A 150 -43.88 -11.01 38.22
N GLN A 151 -44.15 -12.11 38.94
CA GLN A 151 -44.19 -13.44 38.35
C GLN A 151 -45.38 -13.63 37.39
N LYS A 152 -46.56 -13.06 37.69
CA LYS A 152 -47.69 -13.02 36.75
C LYS A 152 -47.41 -12.16 35.53
N ALA A 153 -46.73 -11.03 35.68
CA ALA A 153 -46.35 -10.19 34.55
C ALA A 153 -45.36 -10.89 33.60
N MET A 154 -44.33 -11.56 34.15
CA MET A 154 -43.41 -12.37 33.35
C MET A 154 -44.10 -13.57 32.69
N GLU A 155 -45.05 -14.20 33.40
CA GLU A 155 -45.83 -15.30 32.84
C GLU A 155 -46.80 -14.82 31.75
N ILE A 156 -47.39 -13.62 31.89
CA ILE A 156 -48.23 -12.99 30.86
C ILE A 156 -47.40 -12.69 29.62
N GLU A 157 -46.20 -12.11 29.76
CA GLU A 157 -45.32 -11.81 28.63
C GLU A 157 -44.84 -13.09 27.94
N ARG A 158 -44.53 -14.14 28.71
CA ARG A 158 -44.20 -15.48 28.18
C ARG A 158 -45.38 -16.07 27.40
N LEU A 159 -46.60 -15.96 27.94
CA LEU A 159 -47.82 -16.45 27.30
C LEU A 159 -48.21 -15.61 26.07
N GLU A 160 -47.95 -14.31 26.07
CA GLU A 160 -48.13 -13.45 24.88
C GLU A 160 -47.11 -13.77 23.80
N GLY A 161 -45.85 -14.05 24.15
CA GLY A 161 -44.86 -14.56 23.21
C GLY A 161 -45.27 -15.92 22.61
N GLN A 162 -45.79 -16.83 23.43
CA GLN A 162 -46.33 -18.11 22.95
C GLN A 162 -47.58 -17.95 22.09
N LYS A 163 -48.47 -17.03 22.44
CA LYS A 163 -49.66 -16.69 21.66
C LYS A 163 -49.27 -16.13 20.31
N MET A 164 -48.33 -15.20 20.25
CA MET A 164 -47.84 -14.61 18.98
C MET A 164 -47.15 -15.68 18.11
N ALA A 165 -46.38 -16.59 18.71
CA ALA A 165 -45.78 -17.72 17.99
C ALA A 165 -46.85 -18.69 17.44
N LEU A 166 -47.89 -18.99 18.22
CA LEU A 166 -49.04 -19.78 17.79
C LEU A 166 -49.83 -19.09 16.68
N GLU A 167 -50.08 -17.78 16.80
CA GLU A 167 -50.76 -16.98 15.77
C GLU A 167 -49.94 -16.93 14.48
N SER A 168 -48.61 -16.85 14.57
CA SER A 168 -47.71 -16.95 13.43
C SER A 168 -47.75 -18.33 12.77
N MET A 169 -47.70 -19.41 13.56
CA MET A 169 -47.84 -20.78 13.04
C MET A 169 -49.20 -21.01 12.41
N VAL A 170 -50.28 -20.48 13.00
CA VAL A 170 -51.63 -20.56 12.43
C VAL A 170 -51.71 -19.77 11.13
N ALA A 171 -51.06 -18.61 11.03
CA ALA A 171 -50.99 -17.83 9.81
C ALA A 171 -50.20 -18.56 8.69
N GLU A 172 -49.11 -19.26 9.02
CA GLU A 172 -48.36 -20.10 8.07
C GLU A 172 -49.12 -21.35 7.63
N LEU A 173 -49.93 -21.94 8.52
CA LEU A 173 -50.74 -23.11 8.21
C LEU A 173 -52.04 -22.77 7.46
N HIS A 174 -52.50 -21.52 7.53
CA HIS A 174 -53.77 -21.11 6.91
C HIS A 174 -53.82 -21.31 5.38
N PRO A 175 -52.79 -20.94 4.58
CA PRO A 175 -52.75 -21.24 3.15
C PRO A 175 -52.81 -22.75 2.85
N THR A 176 -52.17 -23.57 3.69
CA THR A 176 -52.15 -25.03 3.53
C THR A 176 -53.52 -25.64 3.82
N LEU A 177 -54.20 -25.16 4.87
CA LEU A 177 -55.57 -25.57 5.18
C LEU A 177 -56.55 -25.15 4.09
N GLU A 178 -56.38 -23.95 3.52
CA GLU A 178 -57.23 -23.46 2.43
C GLU A 178 -57.00 -24.25 1.14
N SER A 179 -55.75 -24.59 0.81
CA SER A 179 -55.41 -25.49 -0.30
C SER A 179 -56.04 -26.88 -0.12
N ASN A 180 -56.03 -27.42 1.10
CA ASN A 180 -56.66 -28.70 1.41
C ASN A 180 -58.19 -28.63 1.33
N ARG A 181 -58.80 -27.50 1.70
CA ARG A 181 -60.24 -27.26 1.54
C ARG A 181 -60.63 -27.29 0.05
N VAL A 182 -59.90 -26.57 -0.80
CA VAL A 182 -60.12 -26.54 -2.26
C VAL A 182 -59.96 -27.93 -2.88
N LEU A 183 -58.91 -28.67 -2.51
CA LEU A 183 -58.71 -30.06 -2.96
C LEU A 183 -59.86 -30.98 -2.51
N THR A 184 -60.42 -30.76 -1.32
CA THR A 184 -61.54 -31.57 -0.82
C THR A 184 -62.82 -31.26 -1.61
N GLU A 185 -63.09 -29.99 -1.91
CA GLU A 185 -64.23 -29.56 -2.74
C GLU A 185 -64.13 -30.09 -4.17
N GLU A 186 -62.94 -30.05 -4.76
CA GLU A 186 -62.69 -30.57 -6.10
C GLU A 186 -62.85 -32.10 -6.14
N ASN A 187 -62.31 -32.82 -5.16
CA ASN A 187 -62.54 -34.26 -5.01
C ASN A 187 -64.01 -34.61 -4.82
N GLN A 188 -64.78 -33.77 -4.12
CA GLN A 188 -66.22 -33.97 -3.96
C GLN A 188 -66.96 -33.78 -5.29
N LYS A 189 -66.54 -32.81 -6.11
CA LYS A 189 -67.06 -32.60 -7.47
C LYS A 189 -66.78 -33.79 -8.40
N TYR A 190 -65.58 -34.37 -8.32
CA TYR A 190 -65.24 -35.60 -9.05
C TYR A 190 -66.11 -36.78 -8.62
N ARG A 191 -66.35 -36.96 -7.31
CA ARG A 191 -67.25 -38.03 -6.83
C ARG A 191 -68.69 -37.84 -7.29
N THR A 192 -69.20 -36.60 -7.33
CA THR A 192 -70.56 -36.36 -7.84
C THR A 192 -70.68 -36.70 -9.32
N PHE A 193 -69.67 -36.35 -10.12
CA PHE A 193 -69.64 -36.70 -11.54
C PHE A 193 -69.58 -38.22 -11.77
N GLU A 194 -68.76 -38.92 -10.99
CA GLU A 194 -68.65 -40.39 -11.10
C GLU A 194 -69.94 -41.08 -10.64
N ASN A 195 -70.59 -40.61 -9.58
CA ASN A 195 -71.88 -41.13 -9.15
C ASN A 195 -72.99 -40.93 -10.20
N GLU A 196 -72.97 -39.82 -10.92
CA GLU A 196 -73.93 -39.55 -12.01
C GLU A 196 -73.70 -40.49 -13.20
N ARG A 197 -72.44 -40.77 -13.57
CA ARG A 197 -72.10 -41.80 -14.57
C ARG A 197 -72.53 -43.19 -14.13
N VAL A 198 -72.30 -43.55 -12.87
CA VAL A 198 -72.73 -44.83 -12.30
C VAL A 198 -74.25 -44.95 -12.32
N ALA A 199 -74.99 -43.86 -12.02
CA ALA A 199 -76.44 -43.84 -12.11
C ALA A 199 -76.95 -44.03 -13.56
N GLN A 200 -76.30 -43.39 -14.55
CA GLN A 200 -76.61 -43.59 -15.98
C GLN A 200 -76.36 -45.04 -16.42
N HIS A 201 -75.23 -45.63 -16.02
CA HIS A 201 -74.94 -47.03 -16.31
C HIS A 201 -75.93 -47.97 -15.65
N ARG A 202 -76.32 -47.71 -14.40
CA ARG A 202 -77.34 -48.51 -13.69
C ARG A 202 -78.71 -48.43 -14.37
N ALA A 203 -79.14 -47.25 -14.80
CA ALA A 203 -80.38 -47.08 -15.54
C ALA A 203 -80.36 -47.85 -16.88
N THR A 204 -79.21 -47.83 -17.57
CA THR A 204 -79.02 -48.60 -18.81
C THR A 204 -79.11 -50.11 -18.56
N ILE A 205 -78.47 -50.60 -17.50
CA ILE A 205 -78.53 -52.03 -17.11
C ILE A 205 -79.97 -52.44 -16.80
N THR A 206 -80.72 -51.66 -16.01
CA THR A 206 -82.12 -51.97 -15.71
C THR A 206 -83.00 -51.99 -16.97
N SER A 207 -82.77 -51.06 -17.91
CA SER A 207 -83.48 -51.07 -19.19
C SER A 207 -83.19 -52.32 -20.01
N LEU A 208 -81.94 -52.81 -20.01
CA LEU A 208 -81.55 -54.03 -20.72
C LEU A 208 -82.10 -55.29 -20.05
N GLU A 209 -82.12 -55.33 -18.72
CA GLU A 209 -82.74 -56.42 -17.96
C GLU A 209 -84.25 -56.50 -18.25
N GLN A 210 -84.93 -55.36 -18.36
CA GLN A 210 -86.35 -55.31 -18.69
C GLN A 210 -86.62 -55.83 -20.11
N GLN A 211 -85.81 -55.42 -21.11
CA GLN A 211 -85.91 -55.96 -22.47
C GLN A 211 -85.66 -57.47 -22.51
N LYS A 212 -84.72 -57.97 -21.71
CA LYS A 212 -84.45 -59.40 -21.60
C LYS A 212 -85.67 -60.15 -21.06
N THR A 213 -86.32 -59.66 -20.01
CA THR A 213 -87.52 -60.31 -19.44
C THR A 213 -88.70 -60.31 -20.42
N GLU A 214 -88.84 -59.27 -21.23
CA GLU A 214 -89.88 -59.17 -22.26
C GLU A 214 -89.67 -60.23 -23.35
N LEU A 215 -88.43 -60.36 -23.86
CA LEU A 215 -88.05 -61.39 -24.83
C LEU A 215 -88.19 -62.82 -24.27
N GLU A 216 -87.86 -63.04 -23.00
CA GLU A 216 -88.05 -64.33 -22.34
C GLU A 216 -89.53 -64.70 -22.22
N SER A 217 -90.42 -63.73 -21.97
CA SER A 217 -91.86 -63.96 -21.93
C SER A 217 -92.44 -64.29 -23.31
N GLU A 218 -91.97 -63.63 -24.37
CA GLU A 218 -92.39 -63.87 -25.75
C GLU A 218 -91.95 -65.26 -26.24
N ALA A 219 -90.75 -65.70 -25.83
CA ALA A 219 -90.27 -67.06 -26.10
C ALA A 219 -91.09 -68.14 -25.37
N ALA A 220 -91.53 -67.87 -24.14
CA ALA A 220 -92.40 -68.79 -23.39
C ALA A 220 -93.78 -68.92 -24.04
N GLU A 221 -94.38 -67.81 -24.50
CA GLU A 221 -95.69 -67.83 -25.16
C GLU A 221 -95.65 -68.62 -26.48
N LEU A 222 -94.56 -68.51 -27.25
CA LEU A 222 -94.35 -69.31 -28.47
C LEU A 222 -94.16 -70.80 -28.17
N THR A 223 -93.63 -71.15 -27.00
CA THR A 223 -93.43 -72.53 -26.57
C THR A 223 -94.75 -73.19 -26.15
N ASP A 224 -95.60 -72.47 -25.41
CA ASP A 224 -96.95 -72.95 -25.05
C ASP A 224 -97.86 -73.10 -26.27
N ARG A 225 -97.76 -72.17 -27.24
CA ARG A 225 -98.52 -72.25 -28.50
C ARG A 225 -98.16 -73.48 -29.35
N ASN A 226 -96.92 -73.94 -29.26
CA ASN A 226 -96.46 -75.16 -29.94
C ASN A 226 -96.83 -76.44 -29.18
N GLY A 227 -96.98 -76.40 -27.84
CA GLY A 227 -97.43 -77.56 -27.05
C GLY A 227 -98.90 -77.93 -27.27
N VAL A 228 -99.77 -76.93 -27.45
CA VAL A 228 -101.22 -77.13 -27.66
C VAL A 228 -101.53 -77.74 -29.04
N SER A 229 -100.63 -77.63 -30.02
CA SER A 229 -100.85 -78.20 -31.37
C SER A 229 -100.55 -79.70 -31.48
N THR A 230 -99.97 -80.34 -30.44
CA THR A 230 -99.59 -81.77 -30.46
C THR A 230 -100.55 -82.72 -29.74
N GLU A 231 -101.58 -82.23 -29.06
CA GLU A 231 -102.56 -83.07 -28.33
C GLU A 231 -103.87 -83.39 -29.09
N GLU A 232 -104.16 -82.76 -30.23
CA GLU A 232 -105.45 -82.95 -30.94
C GLU A 232 -105.48 -84.08 -32.00
N THR A 233 -104.36 -84.76 -32.29
CA THR A 233 -104.33 -85.87 -33.25
C THR A 233 -104.15 -87.22 -32.59
N LYS A 234 -105.26 -87.81 -32.11
CA LYS A 234 -105.64 -89.25 -32.19
C LYS A 234 -106.58 -89.64 -31.04
N LYS A 235 -107.85 -89.23 -31.15
CA LYS A 235 -108.97 -89.83 -30.42
C LYS A 235 -109.95 -90.37 -31.47
N TYR A 236 -110.38 -91.61 -31.27
CA TYR A 236 -111.47 -92.37 -31.92
C TYR A 236 -111.09 -93.42 -32.98
N GLU A 237 -111.08 -94.65 -32.44
CA GLU A 237 -111.18 -95.96 -33.07
C GLU A 237 -112.61 -96.51 -32.82
N ILE A 238 -113.03 -97.48 -33.65
CA ILE A 238 -114.08 -98.54 -33.43
C ILE A 238 -115.50 -98.39 -34.10
N ASP A 239 -115.74 -99.31 -35.06
CA ASP A 239 -116.90 -100.19 -35.47
C ASP A 239 -118.29 -100.12 -34.74
N PRO A 240 -119.41 -100.83 -35.14
CA PRO A 240 -119.89 -101.44 -36.43
C PRO A 240 -121.41 -101.24 -36.81
N PHE A 241 -121.76 -101.24 -38.14
CA PHE A 241 -123.06 -101.63 -38.85
C PHE A 241 -124.44 -100.93 -38.52
N PRO A 242 -125.51 -100.92 -39.41
CA PRO A 242 -125.82 -101.77 -40.57
C PRO A 242 -126.21 -101.05 -41.91
N LYS A 243 -126.31 -101.86 -42.98
CA LYS A 243 -125.77 -101.61 -44.34
C LYS A 243 -126.63 -100.92 -45.42
N GLN A 244 -127.90 -100.56 -45.23
CA GLN A 244 -128.69 -100.01 -46.37
C GLN A 244 -128.99 -98.50 -46.30
N LYS A 245 -129.17 -97.94 -45.10
CA LYS A 245 -129.13 -96.47 -44.87
C LYS A 245 -127.69 -95.93 -44.98
N PHE A 246 -126.73 -96.86 -44.94
CA PHE A 246 -125.29 -96.60 -45.05
C PHE A 246 -124.88 -96.24 -46.48
N VAL A 247 -125.57 -96.67 -47.55
CA VAL A 247 -125.14 -96.37 -48.92
C VAL A 247 -125.44 -94.91 -49.29
N ASP A 248 -126.61 -94.39 -48.93
CA ASP A 248 -126.94 -92.98 -49.20
C ASP A 248 -126.18 -92.03 -48.27
N THR A 249 -125.98 -92.44 -47.01
CA THR A 249 -125.14 -91.71 -46.06
C THR A 249 -123.67 -91.78 -46.48
N LEU A 250 -123.15 -92.91 -46.93
CA LEU A 250 -121.79 -93.02 -47.49
C LEU A 250 -121.66 -92.23 -48.78
N SER A 251 -122.64 -92.19 -49.67
CA SER A 251 -122.52 -91.39 -50.89
C SER A 251 -122.38 -89.91 -50.55
N LYS A 252 -123.15 -89.43 -49.56
CA LYS A 252 -123.05 -88.06 -49.03
C LYS A 252 -121.77 -87.82 -48.24
N GLU A 253 -121.39 -88.73 -47.34
CA GLU A 253 -120.17 -88.69 -46.52
C GLU A 253 -118.91 -88.87 -47.39
N LEU A 254 -118.98 -89.60 -48.50
CA LEU A 254 -117.87 -89.81 -49.44
C LEU A 254 -117.77 -88.64 -50.42
N SER A 255 -118.88 -87.97 -50.74
CA SER A 255 -118.84 -86.65 -51.39
C SER A 255 -118.26 -85.60 -50.45
N LYS A 256 -118.64 -85.60 -49.17
CA LYS A 256 -118.07 -84.72 -48.14
C LYS A 256 -116.60 -85.03 -47.89
N ALA A 257 -116.22 -86.30 -47.82
CA ALA A 257 -114.85 -86.75 -47.64
C ALA A 257 -113.99 -86.45 -48.87
N ARG A 258 -114.56 -86.48 -50.08
CA ARG A 258 -113.86 -86.03 -51.29
C ARG A 258 -113.66 -84.52 -51.28
N GLU A 259 -114.64 -83.76 -50.80
CA GLU A 259 -114.52 -82.31 -50.64
C GLU A 259 -113.51 -81.93 -49.55
N THR A 260 -113.49 -82.63 -48.41
CA THR A 260 -112.46 -82.44 -47.39
C THR A 260 -111.09 -82.88 -47.89
N VAL A 261 -110.98 -84.01 -48.62
CA VAL A 261 -109.70 -84.42 -49.21
C VAL A 261 -109.22 -83.43 -50.28
N ALA A 262 -110.13 -82.82 -51.05
CA ALA A 262 -109.77 -81.75 -51.98
C ALA A 262 -109.30 -80.48 -51.24
N GLN A 263 -109.98 -80.09 -50.16
CA GLN A 263 -109.55 -78.99 -49.27
C GLN A 263 -108.22 -79.29 -48.58
N ASP A 264 -108.02 -80.50 -48.10
CA ASP A 264 -106.77 -80.96 -47.50
C ASP A 264 -105.67 -80.98 -48.55
N HIS A 265 -105.97 -81.36 -49.80
CA HIS A 265 -104.99 -81.33 -50.89
C HIS A 265 -104.56 -79.89 -51.22
N VAL A 266 -105.51 -78.96 -51.27
CA VAL A 266 -105.21 -77.51 -51.42
C VAL A 266 -104.38 -77.00 -50.24
N THR A 267 -104.71 -77.42 -49.03
CA THR A 267 -103.98 -77.04 -47.80
C THR A 267 -102.57 -77.62 -47.80
N ILE A 268 -102.39 -78.88 -48.19
CA ILE A 268 -101.08 -79.54 -48.31
C ILE A 268 -100.23 -78.85 -49.38
N ILE A 269 -100.81 -78.43 -50.50
CA ILE A 269 -100.09 -77.67 -51.53
C ILE A 269 -99.66 -76.30 -50.96
N SER A 270 -100.56 -75.59 -50.28
CA SER A 270 -100.24 -74.31 -49.62
C SER A 270 -99.14 -74.46 -48.57
N LEU A 271 -99.21 -75.49 -47.73
CA LEU A 271 -98.20 -75.78 -46.70
C LEU A 271 -96.86 -76.20 -47.30
N LYS A 272 -96.85 -76.96 -48.41
CA LYS A 272 -95.62 -77.26 -49.15
C LYS A 272 -94.98 -75.99 -49.71
N GLN A 273 -95.79 -75.06 -50.20
CA GLN A 273 -95.30 -73.79 -50.71
C GLN A 273 -94.75 -72.89 -49.59
N GLN A 274 -95.43 -72.82 -48.45
CA GLN A 274 -94.91 -72.15 -47.26
C GLN A 274 -93.62 -72.79 -46.74
N LYS A 275 -93.51 -74.12 -46.76
CA LYS A 275 -92.28 -74.83 -46.39
C LYS A 275 -91.12 -74.43 -47.29
N THR A 276 -91.33 -74.38 -48.62
CA THR A 276 -90.27 -73.93 -49.54
C THR A 276 -89.90 -72.45 -49.34
N GLU A 277 -90.85 -71.60 -48.97
CA GLU A 277 -90.58 -70.20 -48.63
C GLU A 277 -89.78 -70.06 -47.33
N LEU A 278 -90.12 -70.86 -46.30
CA LEU A 278 -89.37 -70.89 -45.05
C LEU A 278 -87.96 -71.46 -45.24
N GLU A 279 -87.79 -72.51 -46.03
CA GLU A 279 -86.48 -73.05 -46.38
C GLU A 279 -85.63 -71.99 -47.12
N SER A 280 -86.24 -71.21 -48.03
CA SER A 280 -85.59 -70.07 -48.67
C SER A 280 -85.19 -68.98 -47.66
N LYS A 281 -86.07 -68.62 -46.72
CA LYS A 281 -85.78 -67.61 -45.68
C LYS A 281 -84.70 -68.06 -44.71
N VAL A 282 -84.67 -69.35 -44.36
CA VAL A 282 -83.62 -69.92 -43.51
C VAL A 282 -82.28 -69.89 -44.23
N ALA A 283 -82.23 -70.20 -45.53
CA ALA A 283 -81.01 -70.08 -46.33
C ALA A 283 -80.52 -68.61 -46.38
N GLU A 284 -81.43 -67.65 -46.60
CA GLU A 284 -81.12 -66.21 -46.62
C GLU A 284 -80.60 -65.71 -45.26
N LEU A 285 -81.23 -66.10 -44.15
CA LEU A 285 -80.77 -65.75 -42.80
C LEU A 285 -79.43 -66.39 -42.46
N THR A 286 -79.18 -67.61 -42.94
CA THR A 286 -77.89 -68.28 -42.76
C THR A 286 -76.78 -67.53 -43.50
N ASP A 287 -77.04 -67.08 -44.73
CA ASP A 287 -76.10 -66.26 -45.49
C ASP A 287 -75.90 -64.87 -44.85
N ARG A 288 -76.97 -64.25 -44.34
CA ARG A 288 -76.88 -62.96 -43.64
C ARG A 288 -76.06 -63.05 -42.36
N ASN A 289 -76.23 -64.12 -41.57
CA ASN A 289 -75.41 -64.37 -40.38
C ASN A 289 -73.95 -64.62 -40.72
N ARG A 290 -73.67 -65.30 -41.84
CA ARG A 290 -72.29 -65.45 -42.34
C ARG A 290 -71.67 -64.09 -42.68
N VAL A 291 -72.40 -63.21 -43.37
CA VAL A 291 -71.92 -61.85 -43.70
C VAL A 291 -71.67 -61.02 -42.45
N LEU A 292 -72.58 -61.02 -41.48
CA LEU A 292 -72.40 -60.29 -40.22
C LEU A 292 -71.21 -60.83 -39.40
N THR A 293 -70.94 -62.13 -39.47
CA THR A 293 -69.77 -62.75 -38.82
C THR A 293 -68.46 -62.30 -39.47
N GLU A 294 -68.44 -62.13 -40.79
CA GLU A 294 -67.27 -61.59 -41.50
C GLU A 294 -67.11 -60.08 -41.29
N GLU A 295 -68.20 -59.30 -41.21
CA GLU A 295 -68.16 -57.87 -40.90
C GLU A 295 -67.68 -57.61 -39.46
N THR A 296 -68.09 -58.43 -38.49
CA THR A 296 -67.61 -58.33 -37.10
C THR A 296 -66.13 -58.69 -36.98
N LYS A 297 -65.65 -59.69 -37.72
CA LYS A 297 -64.20 -59.96 -37.82
C LYS A 297 -63.44 -58.78 -38.44
N LYS A 298 -63.98 -58.19 -39.52
CA LYS A 298 -63.40 -57.00 -40.16
C LYS A 298 -63.36 -55.80 -39.21
N CYS A 299 -64.42 -55.60 -38.42
CA CYS A 299 -64.49 -54.55 -37.41
C CYS A 299 -63.49 -54.80 -36.27
N GLY A 300 -63.30 -56.05 -35.83
CA GLY A 300 -62.29 -56.43 -34.84
C GLY A 300 -60.85 -56.16 -35.30
N ILE A 301 -60.54 -56.42 -36.58
CA ILE A 301 -59.24 -56.09 -37.17
C ILE A 301 -59.02 -54.57 -37.24
N ASP A 302 -60.05 -53.80 -37.59
CA ASP A 302 -59.99 -52.34 -37.64
C ASP A 302 -59.81 -51.72 -36.25
N LEU A 303 -60.45 -52.30 -35.22
CA LEU A 303 -60.26 -51.93 -33.82
C LEU A 303 -58.84 -52.24 -33.32
N LEU A 304 -58.29 -53.40 -33.67
CA LEU A 304 -56.90 -53.75 -33.34
C LEU A 304 -55.89 -52.84 -34.04
N PHE A 305 -56.16 -52.43 -35.28
CA PHE A 305 -55.32 -51.47 -35.99
C PHE A 305 -55.38 -50.08 -35.34
N LYS A 306 -56.58 -49.60 -34.99
CA LYS A 306 -56.78 -48.34 -34.27
C LYS A 306 -56.11 -48.36 -32.89
N GLN A 307 -56.21 -49.47 -32.16
CA GLN A 307 -55.54 -49.63 -30.87
C GLN A 307 -54.01 -49.54 -31.04
N LYS A 308 -53.42 -50.28 -31.99
CA LYS A 308 -51.98 -50.21 -32.26
C LYS A 308 -51.52 -48.82 -32.70
N PHE A 309 -52.36 -48.11 -33.45
CA PHE A 309 -52.09 -46.72 -33.86
C PHE A 309 -52.12 -45.78 -32.66
N VAL A 310 -53.11 -45.91 -31.77
CA VAL A 310 -53.20 -45.14 -30.52
C VAL A 310 -51.99 -45.43 -29.62
N ASP A 311 -51.61 -46.70 -29.45
CA ASP A 311 -50.45 -47.09 -28.65
C ASP A 311 -49.14 -46.52 -29.23
N ALA A 312 -49.01 -46.50 -30.56
CA ALA A 312 -47.86 -45.90 -31.24
C ALA A 312 -47.80 -44.38 -31.03
N LEU A 313 -48.92 -43.68 -31.15
CA LEU A 313 -49.02 -42.24 -30.87
C LEU A 313 -48.72 -41.93 -29.41
N PHE A 314 -49.23 -42.75 -28.47
CA PHE A 314 -48.96 -42.56 -27.05
C PHE A 314 -47.47 -42.73 -26.74
N LYS A 315 -46.82 -43.71 -27.39
CA LYS A 315 -45.38 -43.92 -27.27
C LYS A 315 -44.57 -42.76 -27.88
N GLU A 316 -44.94 -42.25 -29.04
CA GLU A 316 -44.31 -41.06 -29.63
C GLU A 316 -44.49 -39.82 -28.75
N LEU A 317 -45.69 -39.62 -28.19
CA LEU A 317 -45.98 -38.51 -27.30
C LEU A 317 -45.17 -38.61 -26.00
N SER A 318 -45.06 -39.82 -25.42
CA SER A 318 -44.22 -40.07 -24.25
C SER A 318 -42.75 -39.74 -24.53
N ASN A 319 -42.21 -40.22 -25.66
CA ASN A 319 -40.84 -39.95 -26.06
C ASN A 319 -40.60 -38.45 -26.34
N ALA A 320 -41.56 -37.76 -26.96
CA ALA A 320 -41.47 -36.33 -27.21
C ALA A 320 -41.54 -35.51 -25.91
N THR A 321 -42.36 -35.96 -24.95
CA THR A 321 -42.46 -35.33 -23.63
C THR A 321 -41.17 -35.53 -22.83
N GLU A 322 -40.61 -36.74 -22.83
CA GLU A 322 -39.32 -37.05 -22.20
C GLU A 322 -38.19 -36.21 -22.80
N LYS A 323 -38.13 -36.11 -24.14
CA LYS A 323 -37.18 -35.23 -24.83
C LYS A 323 -37.40 -33.76 -24.46
N GLY A 324 -38.65 -33.32 -24.37
CA GLY A 324 -38.98 -31.96 -23.94
C GLY A 324 -38.52 -31.65 -22.51
N VAL A 325 -38.65 -32.60 -21.59
CA VAL A 325 -38.13 -32.48 -20.21
C VAL A 325 -36.60 -32.43 -20.21
N GLN A 326 -35.94 -33.24 -21.04
CA GLN A 326 -34.49 -33.27 -21.17
C GLN A 326 -33.93 -31.97 -21.77
N ASP A 327 -34.59 -31.45 -22.81
CA ASP A 327 -34.27 -30.16 -23.42
C ASP A 327 -34.49 -29.02 -22.41
N HIS A 328 -35.58 -29.08 -21.61
CA HIS A 328 -35.84 -28.09 -20.56
C HIS A 328 -34.78 -28.10 -19.46
N ALA A 329 -34.38 -29.29 -18.99
CA ALA A 329 -33.28 -29.44 -18.03
C ALA A 329 -31.96 -28.89 -18.59
N THR A 330 -31.68 -29.13 -19.87
CA THR A 330 -30.49 -28.59 -20.55
C THR A 330 -30.54 -27.07 -20.63
N ILE A 331 -31.70 -26.48 -20.95
CA ILE A 331 -31.89 -25.02 -20.97
C ILE A 331 -31.69 -24.41 -19.57
N ILE A 332 -32.16 -25.07 -18.51
CA ILE A 332 -31.94 -24.61 -17.13
C ILE A 332 -30.44 -24.65 -16.80
N GLY A 333 -29.75 -25.74 -17.12
CA GLY A 333 -28.30 -25.87 -16.91
C GLY A 333 -27.51 -24.80 -17.67
N LEU A 334 -27.87 -24.52 -18.93
CA LEU A 334 -27.25 -23.45 -19.71
C LEU A 334 -27.52 -22.06 -19.15
N LYS A 335 -28.71 -21.82 -18.56
CA LYS A 335 -29.02 -20.55 -17.88
C LYS A 335 -28.17 -20.37 -16.62
N GLN A 336 -28.03 -21.42 -15.81
CA GLN A 336 -27.19 -21.39 -14.62
C GLN A 336 -25.72 -21.13 -14.98
N TRP A 337 -25.20 -21.86 -15.97
CA TRP A 337 -23.84 -21.66 -16.45
C TRP A 337 -23.61 -20.25 -17.01
N LYS A 338 -24.61 -19.69 -17.71
CA LYS A 338 -24.56 -18.29 -18.16
C LYS A 338 -24.46 -17.32 -16.97
N THR A 339 -25.25 -17.53 -15.91
CA THR A 339 -25.19 -16.65 -14.73
C THR A 339 -23.88 -16.78 -13.97
N GLU A 340 -23.26 -17.97 -13.92
CA GLU A 340 -21.92 -18.16 -13.37
C GLU A 340 -20.85 -17.44 -14.19
N LEU A 341 -20.92 -17.53 -15.53
CA LEU A 341 -20.01 -16.79 -16.40
C LEU A 341 -20.18 -15.27 -16.27
N GLU A 342 -21.42 -14.78 -16.14
CA GLU A 342 -21.69 -13.36 -15.94
C GLU A 342 -21.16 -12.86 -14.58
N SER A 343 -21.25 -13.67 -13.52
CA SER A 343 -20.70 -13.32 -12.20
C SER A 343 -19.17 -13.36 -12.19
N GLU A 344 -18.55 -14.36 -12.83
CA GLU A 344 -17.09 -14.46 -12.96
C GLU A 344 -16.52 -13.32 -13.81
N ALA A 345 -17.20 -12.94 -14.90
CA ALA A 345 -16.85 -11.78 -15.70
C ALA A 345 -16.94 -10.46 -14.91
N ALA A 346 -17.97 -10.31 -14.07
CA ALA A 346 -18.09 -9.15 -13.17
C ALA A 346 -16.96 -9.09 -12.14
N GLU A 347 -16.61 -10.23 -11.54
CA GLU A 347 -15.50 -10.34 -10.59
C GLU A 347 -14.14 -10.02 -11.24
N LEU A 348 -13.90 -10.53 -12.45
CA LEU A 348 -12.70 -10.22 -13.24
C LEU A 348 -12.64 -8.74 -13.60
N THR A 349 -13.77 -8.13 -13.92
CA THR A 349 -13.85 -6.70 -14.21
C THR A 349 -13.47 -5.87 -12.98
N ASP A 350 -13.94 -6.24 -11.79
CA ASP A 350 -13.59 -5.53 -10.56
C ASP A 350 -12.12 -5.77 -10.16
N LYS A 351 -11.60 -6.99 -10.32
CA LYS A 351 -10.16 -7.30 -10.16
C LYS A 351 -9.29 -6.45 -11.10
N ASN A 352 -9.68 -6.31 -12.37
CA ASN A 352 -8.97 -5.47 -13.34
C ASN A 352 -9.02 -3.99 -12.95
N ARG A 353 -10.15 -3.51 -12.42
CA ARG A 353 -10.26 -2.15 -11.88
C ARG A 353 -9.28 -1.91 -10.74
N VAL A 354 -9.21 -2.82 -9.77
CA VAL A 354 -8.29 -2.74 -8.62
C VAL A 354 -6.82 -2.79 -9.07
N LEU A 355 -6.48 -3.64 -10.04
CA LEU A 355 -5.12 -3.69 -10.61
C LEU A 355 -4.76 -2.40 -11.34
N THR A 356 -5.71 -1.80 -12.05
CA THR A 356 -5.52 -0.50 -12.72
C THR A 356 -5.25 0.61 -11.71
N GLU A 357 -5.99 0.66 -10.60
CA GLU A 357 -5.75 1.63 -9.52
C GLU A 357 -4.39 1.41 -8.84
N LYS A 358 -4.00 0.16 -8.57
CA LYS A 358 -2.66 -0.15 -8.05
C LYS A 358 -1.56 0.28 -9.01
N THR A 359 -1.74 0.07 -10.30
CA THR A 359 -0.76 0.46 -11.33
C THR A 359 -0.58 1.98 -11.35
N LYS A 360 -1.68 2.75 -11.32
CA LYS A 360 -1.63 4.22 -11.20
C LYS A 360 -0.89 4.66 -9.94
N LYS A 361 -1.12 3.97 -8.81
CA LYS A 361 -0.42 4.25 -7.56
C LYS A 361 1.10 4.05 -7.71
N TYR A 362 1.54 2.91 -8.26
CA TYR A 362 2.95 2.65 -8.51
C TYR A 362 3.59 3.67 -9.46
N GLU A 363 2.84 4.13 -10.46
CA GLU A 363 3.31 5.16 -11.39
C GLU A 363 3.51 6.52 -10.69
N THR A 364 2.60 6.90 -9.78
CA THR A 364 2.79 8.08 -8.93
C THR A 364 3.96 7.94 -7.95
N ASP A 365 4.14 6.77 -7.34
CA ASP A 365 5.25 6.50 -6.41
C ASP A 365 6.60 6.55 -7.15
N LEU A 366 6.66 6.00 -8.38
CA LEU A 366 7.85 6.06 -9.24
C LEU A 366 8.19 7.51 -9.62
N LEU A 367 7.19 8.32 -9.97
CA LEU A 367 7.39 9.74 -10.28
C LEU A 367 7.90 10.54 -9.06
N LEU A 368 7.41 10.22 -7.86
CA LEU A 368 7.90 10.80 -6.61
C LEU A 368 9.36 10.41 -6.35
N HIS A 369 9.71 9.15 -6.53
CA HIS A 369 11.11 8.69 -6.41
C HIS A 369 12.03 9.34 -7.43
N GLN A 370 11.56 9.55 -8.66
CA GLN A 370 12.34 10.26 -9.67
C GLN A 370 12.58 11.72 -9.27
N LYS A 371 11.54 12.44 -8.83
CA LYS A 371 11.68 13.81 -8.31
C LYS A 371 12.63 13.89 -7.10
N LEU A 372 12.58 12.91 -6.21
CA LEU A 372 13.49 12.82 -5.08
C LEU A 372 14.94 12.60 -5.55
N GLY A 373 15.15 11.72 -6.54
CA GLY A 373 16.44 11.48 -7.17
C GLY A 373 17.02 12.75 -7.80
N ASP A 374 16.20 13.48 -8.56
CA ASP A 374 16.61 14.75 -9.18
C ASP A 374 16.96 15.82 -8.11
N ALA A 375 16.16 15.92 -7.04
CA ALA A 375 16.43 16.84 -5.93
C ALA A 375 17.73 16.49 -5.19
N LEU A 376 17.96 15.21 -4.89
CA LEU A 376 19.19 14.75 -4.27
C LEU A 376 20.40 14.96 -5.19
N SER A 377 20.27 14.72 -6.49
CA SER A 377 21.33 14.96 -7.47
C SER A 377 21.71 16.45 -7.53
N LYS A 378 20.71 17.34 -7.50
CA LYS A 378 20.91 18.79 -7.43
C LYS A 378 21.62 19.22 -6.14
N GLU A 379 21.19 18.71 -4.98
CA GLU A 379 21.85 18.98 -3.69
C GLU A 379 23.30 18.47 -3.67
N LEU A 380 23.56 17.29 -4.24
CA LEU A 380 24.91 16.74 -4.33
C LEU A 380 25.81 17.59 -5.25
N SER A 381 25.26 18.11 -6.36
CA SER A 381 25.96 19.04 -7.24
C SER A 381 26.30 20.36 -6.53
N ASN A 382 25.34 20.93 -5.79
CA ASN A 382 25.54 22.16 -5.02
C ASN A 382 26.59 21.94 -3.91
N ALA A 383 26.54 20.80 -3.21
CA ALA A 383 27.49 20.44 -2.17
C ALA A 383 28.91 20.23 -2.74
N ALA A 384 29.02 19.62 -3.93
CA ALA A 384 30.29 19.46 -4.63
C ALA A 384 30.87 20.82 -5.05
N GLU A 385 30.05 21.73 -5.58
CA GLU A 385 30.47 23.08 -5.94
C GLU A 385 30.95 23.86 -4.71
N LYS A 386 30.19 23.79 -3.61
CA LYS A 386 30.61 24.37 -2.32
C LYS A 386 31.92 23.76 -1.82
N GLY A 387 32.09 22.45 -1.93
CA GLY A 387 33.35 21.78 -1.57
C GLY A 387 34.55 22.24 -2.41
N VAL A 388 34.35 22.55 -3.69
CA VAL A 388 35.38 23.15 -4.55
C VAL A 388 35.70 24.58 -4.12
N GLN A 389 34.69 25.39 -3.77
CA GLN A 389 34.88 26.74 -3.25
C GLN A 389 35.63 26.74 -1.91
N ASP A 390 35.25 25.89 -0.97
CA ASP A 390 35.90 25.75 0.34
C ASP A 390 37.36 25.30 0.17
N ARG A 391 37.63 24.38 -0.76
CA ARG A 391 39.00 23.95 -1.08
C ARG A 391 39.83 25.06 -1.72
N ALA A 392 39.24 25.87 -2.59
CA ALA A 392 39.91 27.02 -3.18
C ALA A 392 40.23 28.09 -2.11
N ALA A 393 39.31 28.36 -1.20
CA ALA A 393 39.53 29.25 -0.06
C ALA A 393 40.64 28.73 0.87
N PHE A 394 40.66 27.42 1.16
CA PHE A 394 41.72 26.79 1.94
C PHE A 394 43.10 26.91 1.28
N ILE A 395 43.18 26.72 -0.04
CA ILE A 395 44.42 26.91 -0.80
C ILE A 395 44.87 28.38 -0.74
N GLY A 396 43.92 29.32 -0.84
CA GLY A 396 44.19 30.76 -0.68
C GLY A 396 44.77 31.10 0.70
N LEU A 397 44.13 30.61 1.77
CA LEU A 397 44.60 30.79 3.14
C LEU A 397 45.98 30.16 3.37
N LYS A 398 46.23 28.96 2.81
CA LYS A 398 47.53 28.30 2.93
C LYS A 398 48.64 29.11 2.26
N ARG A 399 48.37 29.71 1.09
CA ARG A 399 49.32 30.61 0.41
C ARG A 399 49.58 31.86 1.24
N TRP A 400 48.52 32.49 1.76
CA TRP A 400 48.68 33.68 2.60
C TRP A 400 49.47 33.38 3.87
N ASN A 401 49.25 32.22 4.50
CA ASN A 401 50.05 31.78 5.64
C ASN A 401 51.55 31.62 5.28
N THR A 402 51.87 31.06 4.12
CA THR A 402 53.27 30.95 3.67
C THR A 402 53.90 32.32 3.35
N GLU A 403 53.12 33.27 2.84
CA GLU A 403 53.58 34.65 2.62
C GLU A 403 53.87 35.36 3.95
N LEU A 404 52.98 35.20 4.94
CA LEU A 404 53.19 35.72 6.29
C LEU A 404 54.39 35.10 6.99
N GLU A 405 54.58 33.78 6.87
CA GLU A 405 55.75 33.10 7.44
C GLU A 405 57.05 33.63 6.84
N LEU A 406 57.05 33.94 5.54
CA LEU A 406 58.20 34.53 4.86
C LEU A 406 58.45 35.97 5.30
N GLU A 407 57.41 36.80 5.41
CA GLU A 407 57.51 38.18 5.89
C GLU A 407 58.01 38.25 7.34
N VAL A 408 57.52 37.35 8.21
CA VAL A 408 58.01 37.22 9.60
C VAL A 408 59.47 36.82 9.62
N ALA A 409 59.91 35.91 8.75
CA ALA A 409 61.31 35.52 8.66
C ALA A 409 62.20 36.70 8.19
N GLU A 410 61.76 37.46 7.19
CA GLU A 410 62.47 38.66 6.71
C GLU A 410 62.57 39.74 7.80
N LEU A 411 61.48 40.00 8.52
CA LEU A 411 61.47 40.95 9.65
C LEU A 411 62.36 40.48 10.81
N THR A 412 62.37 39.18 11.10
CA THR A 412 63.22 38.59 12.14
C THR A 412 64.70 38.77 11.79
N GLU A 413 65.07 38.53 10.53
CA GLU A 413 66.43 38.74 10.04
C GLU A 413 66.80 40.22 10.03
N GLY A 414 65.88 41.10 9.62
CA GLY A 414 66.07 42.55 9.69
C GLY A 414 66.33 43.05 11.11
N ASN A 415 65.55 42.59 12.09
CA ASN A 415 65.75 42.91 13.50
C ASN A 415 67.08 42.38 14.04
N ARG A 416 67.53 41.21 13.58
CA ARG A 416 68.84 40.65 13.93
C ARG A 416 69.96 41.56 13.43
N VAL A 417 69.90 42.00 12.17
CA VAL A 417 70.89 42.92 11.57
C VAL A 417 70.89 44.27 12.30
N LEU A 418 69.71 44.84 12.59
CA LEU A 418 69.61 46.09 13.35
C LEU A 418 70.21 45.95 14.76
N GLY A 419 70.01 44.82 15.43
CA GLY A 419 70.63 44.53 16.72
C GLY A 419 72.16 44.47 16.64
N GLU A 420 72.71 43.85 15.61
CA GLU A 420 74.16 43.80 15.37
C GLU A 420 74.75 45.19 15.08
N GLU A 421 74.05 46.01 14.29
CA GLU A 421 74.45 47.40 14.03
C GLU A 421 74.40 48.25 15.29
N HIS A 422 73.34 48.13 16.10
CA HIS A 422 73.24 48.81 17.38
C HIS A 422 74.42 48.46 18.29
N GLN A 423 74.74 47.18 18.46
CA GLN A 423 75.86 46.73 19.29
C GLN A 423 77.21 47.26 18.77
N LYS A 424 77.37 47.34 17.44
CA LYS A 424 78.55 47.93 16.81
C LYS A 424 78.65 49.44 17.07
N HIS A 425 77.54 50.16 17.04
CA HIS A 425 77.48 51.58 17.38
C HIS A 425 77.81 51.83 18.84
N GLU A 426 77.27 51.01 19.75
CA GLU A 426 77.57 51.04 21.17
C GLU A 426 79.07 50.79 21.44
N SER A 427 79.65 49.78 20.78
CA SER A 427 81.10 49.51 20.88
C SER A 427 81.96 50.68 20.40
N ARG A 428 81.52 51.39 19.34
CA ARG A 428 82.20 52.60 18.85
C ARG A 428 82.07 53.77 19.82
N LEU A 429 80.90 53.94 20.44
CA LEU A 429 80.68 54.98 21.45
C LEU A 429 81.58 54.76 22.68
N ILE A 430 81.67 53.52 23.18
CA ILE A 430 82.57 53.17 24.29
C ILE A 430 84.03 53.47 23.91
N SER A 431 84.46 53.07 22.71
CA SER A 431 85.81 53.37 22.23
C SER A 431 86.08 54.88 22.11
N MET A 432 85.12 55.67 21.63
CA MET A 432 85.26 57.13 21.57
C MET A 432 85.30 57.77 22.96
N GLU A 433 84.53 57.25 23.91
CA GLU A 433 84.54 57.70 25.30
C GLU A 433 85.90 57.42 25.96
N GLU A 434 86.48 56.25 25.73
CA GLU A 434 87.85 55.92 26.15
C GLU A 434 88.89 56.89 25.55
N ASP A 435 88.79 57.20 24.26
CA ASP A 435 89.67 58.17 23.59
C ASP A 435 89.54 59.58 24.18
N VAL A 436 88.32 60.04 24.45
CA VAL A 436 88.06 61.35 25.08
C VAL A 436 88.60 61.39 26.50
N ASN A 437 88.47 60.32 27.27
CA ASN A 437 89.03 60.22 28.61
C ASN A 437 90.57 60.27 28.58
N ALA A 438 91.21 59.58 27.63
CA ALA A 438 92.66 59.65 27.44
C ALA A 438 93.13 61.07 27.07
N LEU A 439 92.44 61.74 26.13
CA LEU A 439 92.71 63.13 25.75
C LEU A 439 92.53 64.10 26.93
N SER A 440 91.50 63.90 27.74
CA SER A 440 91.24 64.70 28.95
C SER A 440 92.35 64.55 29.98
N GLU A 441 92.85 63.31 30.18
CA GLU A 441 93.98 63.04 31.07
C GLU A 441 95.27 63.71 30.56
N ASP A 442 95.57 63.60 29.27
CA ASP A 442 96.74 64.21 28.65
C ASP A 442 96.68 65.75 28.71
N LEU A 443 95.51 66.34 28.47
CA LEU A 443 95.31 67.78 28.60
C LEU A 443 95.45 68.26 30.05
N SER A 444 95.01 67.45 31.02
CA SER A 444 95.22 67.71 32.46
C SER A 444 96.72 67.68 32.82
N LYS A 445 97.47 66.68 32.33
CA LYS A 445 98.93 66.60 32.50
C LYS A 445 99.64 67.79 31.87
N ALA A 446 99.27 68.16 30.64
CA ALA A 446 99.84 69.31 29.93
C ALA A 446 99.62 70.61 30.70
N ARG A 447 98.39 70.86 31.19
CA ARG A 447 98.09 72.02 32.06
C ARG A 447 98.90 72.02 33.35
N GLY A 448 99.10 70.86 33.96
CA GLY A 448 99.97 70.71 35.13
C GLY A 448 101.41 71.14 34.85
N LEU A 449 101.98 70.71 33.71
CA LEU A 449 103.32 71.11 33.27
C LEU A 449 103.41 72.61 32.97
N VAL A 450 102.41 73.19 32.29
CA VAL A 450 102.35 74.62 32.03
C VAL A 450 102.30 75.43 33.34
N ALA A 451 101.48 74.99 34.31
CA ALA A 451 101.43 75.62 35.63
C ALA A 451 102.78 75.57 36.36
N GLN A 452 103.48 74.43 36.28
CA GLN A 452 104.82 74.25 36.86
C GLN A 452 105.84 75.19 36.20
N HIS A 453 105.90 75.24 34.86
CA HIS A 453 106.80 76.14 34.14
C HIS A 453 106.51 77.62 34.45
N LYS A 454 105.22 78.00 34.54
CA LYS A 454 104.81 79.36 34.91
C LYS A 454 105.29 79.74 36.33
N ALA A 455 105.23 78.81 37.28
CA ALA A 455 105.78 79.01 38.62
C ALA A 455 107.31 79.17 38.59
N THR A 456 108.02 78.36 37.81
CA THR A 456 109.48 78.46 37.63
C THR A 456 109.89 79.81 37.03
N ILE A 457 109.22 80.28 35.97
CA ILE A 457 109.49 81.61 35.39
C ILE A 457 109.22 82.71 36.39
N THR A 458 108.12 82.63 37.14
CA THR A 458 107.80 83.64 38.16
C THR A 458 108.93 83.72 39.21
N SER A 459 109.43 82.55 39.66
CA SER A 459 110.56 82.47 40.59
C SER A 459 111.86 83.03 39.98
N LEU A 460 112.19 82.67 38.73
CA LEU A 460 113.37 83.18 38.03
C LEU A 460 113.29 84.69 37.80
N THR A 461 112.12 85.20 37.42
CA THR A 461 111.87 86.64 37.22
C THR A 461 112.04 87.41 38.52
N GLN A 462 111.51 86.87 39.63
CA GLN A 462 111.68 87.46 40.96
C GLN A 462 113.15 87.46 41.40
N ARG A 463 113.88 86.37 41.12
CA ARG A 463 115.31 86.28 41.37
C ARG A 463 116.11 87.26 40.51
N ASN A 464 115.69 87.47 39.26
CA ASN A 464 116.31 88.43 38.36
C ASN A 464 116.07 89.88 38.83
N MET A 465 114.86 90.22 39.32
CA MET A 465 114.61 91.54 39.94
C MET A 465 115.50 91.80 41.17
N VAL A 466 115.74 90.76 41.99
CA VAL A 466 116.67 90.86 43.13
C VAL A 466 118.11 91.06 42.64
N LEU A 467 118.55 90.31 41.61
CA LEU A 467 119.88 90.47 41.02
C LEU A 467 120.06 91.86 40.39
N GLU A 468 119.08 92.38 39.66
CA GLU A 468 119.12 93.73 39.10
C GLU A 468 119.17 94.81 40.20
N SER A 469 118.47 94.60 41.32
CA SER A 469 118.58 95.45 42.51
C SER A 469 119.99 95.42 43.12
N VAL A 470 120.57 94.22 43.30
CA VAL A 470 121.93 94.05 43.86
C VAL A 470 122.99 94.62 42.91
N VAL A 471 122.84 94.44 41.59
CA VAL A 471 123.73 95.03 40.59
C VAL A 471 123.61 96.56 40.59
N SER A 472 122.40 97.11 40.76
CA SER A 472 122.18 98.55 40.89
C SER A 472 122.78 99.13 42.18
N GLU A 473 122.69 98.38 43.29
CA GLU A 473 123.30 98.73 44.58
C GLU A 473 124.83 98.64 44.54
N ALA A 474 125.39 97.61 43.89
CA ALA A 474 126.83 97.49 43.62
C ALA A 474 127.34 98.60 42.69
N LYS A 475 126.53 99.04 41.69
CA LYS A 475 126.85 100.19 40.84
C LYS A 475 126.86 101.50 41.63
N LEU A 476 125.95 101.68 42.58
CA LEU A 476 125.92 102.84 43.48
C LEU A 476 127.12 102.87 44.44
N LEU A 477 127.56 101.71 44.94
CA LEU A 477 128.77 101.59 45.77
C LEU A 477 130.05 101.83 44.95
N ALA A 478 130.11 101.41 43.69
CA ALA A 478 131.26 101.65 42.80
C ALA A 478 131.41 103.12 42.36
N THR A 479 130.35 103.92 42.44
CA THR A 479 130.40 105.36 42.11
C THR A 479 130.71 106.28 43.30
N ASN A 480 130.88 105.76 44.52
CA ASN A 480 131.05 106.57 45.73
C ASN A 480 132.41 106.44 46.46
N ASP A 481 133.38 105.67 45.97
CA ASP A 481 134.77 105.71 46.46
C ASP A 481 135.68 106.45 45.49
N GLY A 482 135.55 107.78 45.52
CA GLY A 482 136.63 108.67 45.11
C GLY A 482 137.76 108.60 46.14
N ASN A 483 138.95 108.25 45.66
CA ASN A 483 140.26 108.37 46.31
C ASN A 483 140.60 107.40 47.44
N ARG A 484 141.14 106.23 47.06
CA ARG A 484 142.30 105.67 47.79
C ARG A 484 143.18 104.82 46.87
N ASP A 485 144.38 105.34 46.59
CA ASP A 485 145.55 104.58 46.10
C ASP A 485 145.79 103.37 46.99
N LEU A 486 145.51 102.15 46.53
CA LEU A 486 146.18 100.92 46.98
C LEU A 486 146.04 99.80 45.93
N THR A 487 147.19 99.45 45.34
CA THR A 487 147.65 98.13 44.88
C THR A 487 146.85 97.38 43.78
N GLU A 488 147.54 97.25 42.65
CA GLU A 488 147.29 96.53 41.39
C GLU A 488 146.96 95.01 41.52
N GLY A 489 146.77 94.49 42.74
CA GLY A 489 146.44 93.08 43.01
C GLY A 489 144.95 92.77 43.22
N SER A 490 144.11 93.76 43.56
CA SER A 490 142.67 93.53 43.86
C SER A 490 141.75 93.74 42.64
N ASN A 491 142.24 94.44 41.61
CA ASN A 491 141.46 94.81 40.44
C ASN A 491 141.20 93.63 39.48
N GLU A 492 142.13 92.67 39.42
CA GLU A 492 141.96 91.49 38.57
C GLU A 492 140.90 90.53 39.13
N GLN A 493 140.82 90.39 40.46
CA GLN A 493 139.80 89.55 41.10
C GLN A 493 138.39 90.12 40.89
N TYR A 494 138.25 91.45 40.87
CA TYR A 494 136.99 92.12 40.55
C TYR A 494 136.62 91.96 39.06
N ARG A 495 137.59 92.08 38.14
CA ARG A 495 137.37 91.82 36.70
C ARG A 495 136.99 90.36 36.43
N ILE A 496 137.66 89.40 37.07
CA ILE A 496 137.34 87.97 36.96
C ILE A 496 135.92 87.69 37.48
N SER A 497 135.53 88.25 38.63
CA SER A 497 134.17 88.15 39.15
C SER A 497 133.14 88.79 38.21
N LEU A 498 133.43 89.95 37.62
CA LEU A 498 132.52 90.63 36.70
C LEU A 498 132.31 89.83 35.40
N VAL A 499 133.38 89.31 34.81
CA VAL A 499 133.32 88.45 33.62
C VAL A 499 132.60 87.13 33.94
N SER A 500 132.77 86.59 35.15
CA SER A 500 132.03 85.41 35.60
C SER A 500 130.53 85.69 35.69
N MET A 501 130.14 86.78 36.37
CA MET A 501 128.72 87.18 36.48
C MET A 501 128.10 87.46 35.11
N GLN A 502 128.84 88.06 34.19
CA GLN A 502 128.34 88.29 32.84
C GLN A 502 128.10 86.97 32.09
N ARG A 503 129.01 85.99 32.22
CA ARG A 503 128.80 84.63 31.68
C ARG A 503 127.58 83.95 32.29
N ASP A 504 127.34 84.13 33.59
CA ASP A 504 126.17 83.59 34.28
C ASP A 504 124.87 84.25 33.76
N VAL A 505 124.87 85.57 33.55
CA VAL A 505 123.73 86.30 32.97
C VAL A 505 123.46 85.86 31.54
N GLU A 506 124.49 85.70 30.71
CA GLU A 506 124.35 85.20 29.33
C GLU A 506 123.76 83.77 29.31
N THR A 507 124.26 82.90 30.20
CA THR A 507 123.75 81.52 30.35
C THR A 507 122.30 81.51 30.81
N LEU A 508 121.93 82.35 31.79
CA LEU A 508 120.56 82.48 32.26
C LEU A 508 119.64 83.05 31.18
N THR A 509 120.11 84.03 30.39
CA THR A 509 119.35 84.61 29.28
C THR A 509 119.08 83.57 28.19
N MET A 510 120.07 82.75 27.84
CA MET A 510 119.89 81.65 26.90
C MET A 510 118.89 80.60 27.43
N ASN A 511 118.98 80.25 28.71
CA ASN A 511 118.04 79.33 29.34
C ASN A 511 116.61 79.89 29.38
N LEU A 512 116.43 81.18 29.68
CA LEU A 512 115.13 81.85 29.62
C LEU A 512 114.55 81.81 28.21
N SER A 513 115.36 82.12 27.18
CA SER A 513 114.93 82.03 25.79
C SER A 513 114.52 80.61 25.38
N MET A 514 115.24 79.58 25.85
CA MET A 514 114.84 78.18 25.64
C MET A 514 113.51 77.83 26.34
N HIS A 515 113.29 78.34 27.56
CA HIS A 515 112.04 78.13 28.27
C HIS A 515 110.86 78.85 27.61
N ASP A 516 111.05 80.07 27.13
CA ASP A 516 110.03 80.81 26.37
C ASP A 516 109.64 80.05 25.10
N ALA A 517 110.62 79.56 24.34
CA ALA A 517 110.37 78.73 23.16
C ALA A 517 109.64 77.42 23.50
N ALA A 518 109.97 76.78 24.62
CA ALA A 518 109.28 75.58 25.10
C ALA A 518 107.82 75.89 25.50
N ILE A 519 107.56 77.04 26.10
CA ILE A 519 106.20 77.46 26.47
C ILE A 519 105.37 77.76 25.25
N THR A 520 105.88 78.51 24.27
CA THR A 520 105.15 78.76 23.03
C THR A 520 104.81 77.44 22.31
N LYS A 521 105.70 76.44 22.37
CA LYS A 521 105.41 75.10 21.84
C LYS A 521 104.31 74.39 22.61
N LEU A 522 104.31 74.44 23.94
CA LEU A 522 103.29 73.83 24.77
C LEU A 522 101.92 74.52 24.65
N GLU A 523 101.89 75.85 24.59
CA GLU A 523 100.66 76.63 24.34
C GLU A 523 100.03 76.25 23.01
N LYS A 524 100.85 76.13 21.96
CA LYS A 524 100.39 75.64 20.66
C LYS A 524 99.82 74.22 20.74
N GLN A 525 100.46 73.32 21.47
CA GLN A 525 99.94 71.95 21.68
C GLN A 525 98.64 71.95 22.49
N GLU A 526 98.49 72.83 23.49
CA GLU A 526 97.23 72.97 24.23
C GLU A 526 96.09 73.45 23.30
N GLU A 527 96.35 74.41 22.43
CA GLU A 527 95.35 74.86 21.44
C GLU A 527 94.95 73.76 20.45
N GLU A 528 95.93 72.99 19.94
CA GLU A 528 95.68 71.85 19.05
C GLU A 528 94.86 70.75 19.75
N LEU A 529 95.19 70.41 21.00
CA LEU A 529 94.42 69.43 21.78
C LEU A 529 93.02 69.94 22.12
N LYS A 530 92.87 71.22 22.43
CA LYS A 530 91.56 71.83 22.68
C LYS A 530 90.66 71.76 21.44
N PHE A 531 91.21 72.07 20.27
CA PHE A 531 90.49 71.96 19.00
C PHE A 531 90.08 70.50 18.70
N ALA A 532 90.99 69.54 18.94
CA ALA A 532 90.69 68.12 18.76
C ALA A 532 89.58 67.63 19.72
N LEU A 533 89.60 68.09 20.97
CA LEU A 533 88.57 67.78 21.96
C LEU A 533 87.20 68.37 21.56
N ASP A 534 87.17 69.64 21.12
CA ASP A 534 85.93 70.29 20.66
C ASP A 534 85.33 69.56 19.45
N LEU A 535 86.17 69.10 18.51
CA LEU A 535 85.73 68.31 17.36
C LEU A 535 85.16 66.95 17.79
N LYS A 536 85.79 66.27 18.74
CA LYS A 536 85.30 64.98 19.27
C LYS A 536 83.99 65.12 20.04
N ASN A 537 83.83 66.20 20.80
CA ASN A 537 82.57 66.51 21.47
C ASN A 537 81.43 66.72 20.47
N LEU A 538 81.70 67.40 19.34
CA LEU A 538 80.70 67.58 18.28
C LEU A 538 80.29 66.24 17.63
N GLU A 539 81.24 65.33 17.41
CA GLU A 539 80.95 63.96 16.92
C GLU A 539 80.10 63.17 17.93
N ILE A 540 80.39 63.28 19.23
CA ILE A 540 79.61 62.64 20.29
C ILE A 540 78.18 63.19 20.32
N ASP A 541 77.99 64.50 20.17
CA ASP A 541 76.65 65.11 20.18
C ASP A 541 75.82 64.68 18.97
N ASP A 542 76.42 64.56 17.78
CA ASP A 542 75.75 64.01 16.58
C ASP A 542 75.34 62.54 16.79
N LEU A 543 76.22 61.72 17.39
CA LEU A 543 75.91 60.32 17.69
C LEU A 543 74.82 60.18 18.75
N LYS A 544 74.83 61.00 19.82
CA LYS A 544 73.76 61.05 20.81
C LYS A 544 72.43 61.42 20.16
N GLN A 545 72.43 62.41 19.27
CA GLN A 545 71.21 62.80 18.56
C GLN A 545 70.69 61.65 17.68
N LYS A 546 71.57 60.93 16.97
CA LYS A 546 71.18 59.75 16.19
C LYS A 546 70.60 58.64 17.07
N LEU A 547 71.22 58.36 18.21
CA LEU A 547 70.74 57.36 19.17
C LEU A 547 69.32 57.70 19.67
N THR A 548 69.09 58.96 20.07
CA THR A 548 67.76 59.40 20.53
C THR A 548 66.68 59.30 19.44
N ARG A 549 67.04 59.48 18.15
CA ARG A 549 66.10 59.25 17.05
C ARG A 549 65.76 57.77 16.89
N SER A 550 66.77 56.89 16.92
CA SER A 550 66.53 55.44 16.81
C SER A 550 65.74 54.88 18.00
N GLU A 551 65.94 55.41 19.22
CA GLU A 551 65.15 55.04 20.39
C GLU A 551 63.68 55.47 20.23
N ALA A 552 63.41 56.67 19.72
CA ALA A 552 62.05 57.14 19.46
C ALA A 552 61.36 56.31 18.35
N GLU A 553 62.07 55.96 17.28
CA GLU A 553 61.53 55.09 16.21
C GLU A 553 61.23 53.68 16.73
N LEU A 554 62.07 53.14 17.63
CA LEU A 554 61.83 51.84 18.24
C LEU A 554 60.59 51.87 19.15
N GLU A 555 60.42 52.92 19.96
CA GLU A 555 59.24 53.08 20.82
C GLU A 555 57.95 53.20 19.98
N GLU A 556 57.96 53.97 18.89
CA GLU A 556 56.84 54.05 17.94
C GLU A 556 56.49 52.67 17.36
N LYS A 557 57.51 51.86 17.02
CA LYS A 557 57.30 50.50 16.52
C LYS A 557 56.77 49.54 17.58
N ILE A 558 57.18 49.69 18.84
CA ILE A 558 56.66 48.91 19.97
C ILE A 558 55.18 49.23 20.19
N GLU A 559 54.80 50.52 20.13
CA GLU A 559 53.41 50.97 20.24
C GLU A 559 52.56 50.43 19.08
N GLU A 560 53.07 50.49 17.84
CA GLU A 560 52.40 49.91 16.66
C GLU A 560 52.16 48.40 16.84
N VAL A 561 53.16 47.65 17.31
CA VAL A 561 53.02 46.21 17.60
C VAL A 561 52.02 45.94 18.73
N ALA A 562 51.95 46.80 19.74
CA ALA A 562 50.96 46.71 20.80
C ALA A 562 49.53 46.92 20.28
N ASP A 563 49.34 47.93 19.42
CA ASP A 563 48.06 48.20 18.75
C ASP A 563 47.61 47.01 17.89
N TRP A 564 48.50 46.44 17.10
CA TRP A 564 48.22 45.23 16.32
C TRP A 564 47.87 44.02 17.21
N ARG A 565 48.58 43.87 18.33
CA ARG A 565 48.32 42.79 19.29
C ARG A 565 46.93 42.93 19.92
N ASP A 566 46.52 44.15 20.25
CA ASP A 566 45.22 44.39 20.87
C ASP A 566 44.07 44.32 19.84
N PHE A 567 44.31 44.73 18.59
CA PHE A 567 43.41 44.45 17.47
C PHE A 567 43.15 42.95 17.31
N CYS A 568 44.20 42.13 17.39
CA CYS A 568 44.11 40.67 17.30
C CYS A 568 43.43 39.99 18.52
N LYS A 569 43.40 40.65 19.68
CA LYS A 569 42.77 40.12 20.91
C LYS A 569 41.27 40.40 21.02
N LEU A 570 40.68 41.21 20.13
CA LEU A 570 39.25 41.48 20.17
C LEU A 570 38.47 40.17 20.05
N PRO A 571 37.72 39.75 21.09
CA PRO A 571 37.03 38.46 21.10
C PRO A 571 35.78 38.59 20.23
N GLY A 572 35.94 38.27 18.95
CA GLY A 572 34.93 38.43 17.92
C GLY A 572 35.20 37.54 16.71
N ARG A 573 35.08 36.24 16.91
CA ARG A 573 34.75 35.17 15.95
C ARG A 573 34.60 35.63 14.48
N PRO A 574 35.54 35.32 13.57
CA PRO A 574 35.35 35.54 12.13
C PRO A 574 34.58 34.35 11.53
N GLU A 575 33.27 34.35 11.74
CA GLU A 575 32.32 33.62 10.87
C GLU A 575 31.35 34.66 10.28
N SER A 576 31.87 35.60 9.50
CA SER A 576 31.18 36.25 8.37
C SER A 576 32.04 37.38 7.83
N VAL A 577 32.77 37.07 6.77
CA VAL A 577 33.27 38.06 5.83
C VAL A 577 32.04 38.70 5.18
N HIS A 578 31.62 39.91 5.60
CA HIS A 578 31.04 40.86 4.63
C HIS A 578 30.83 42.35 4.97
N LEU A 579 31.00 42.89 6.18
CA LEU A 579 30.68 44.32 6.39
C LEU A 579 31.68 45.06 7.28
N ILE A 580 32.74 45.56 6.64
CA ILE A 580 33.60 46.61 7.23
C ILE A 580 32.90 47.96 7.02
N ARG A 581 32.12 48.37 8.02
CA ARG A 581 31.63 49.76 8.16
C ARG A 581 32.53 50.47 9.17
N ILE A 582 33.65 51.01 8.69
CA ILE A 582 34.56 51.85 9.48
C ILE A 582 33.86 53.18 9.81
N ARG A 583 33.43 53.33 11.07
CA ARG A 583 33.40 54.62 11.79
C ARG A 583 34.85 54.88 12.22
N ARG A 584 35.58 55.90 11.74
CA ARG A 584 35.41 57.35 11.99
C ARG A 584 35.38 57.56 13.50
N ASP A 585 36.50 57.90 14.12
CA ASP A 585 36.98 59.28 14.16
C ASP A 585 38.50 59.42 13.95
N ALA A 586 38.89 60.35 13.07
CA ALA A 586 40.27 60.77 12.84
C ALA A 586 40.39 62.27 13.14
N SER A 587 41.29 62.60 14.06
CA SER A 587 41.89 63.92 14.20
C SER A 587 42.78 64.24 12.99
N ALA A 588 42.79 65.51 12.63
CA ALA A 588 43.26 66.05 11.37
C ALA A 588 44.75 65.81 11.09
N SER A 589 45.05 65.22 9.93
CA SER A 589 46.38 65.22 9.33
C SER A 589 46.24 65.33 7.80
N GLU A 590 46.90 66.33 7.24
CA GLU A 590 46.87 66.82 5.84
C GLU A 590 47.53 65.85 4.83
N LYS A 591 47.28 64.54 4.93
CA LYS A 591 47.57 63.61 3.83
C LYS A 591 46.31 63.45 2.96
N PRO A 592 46.42 63.44 1.62
CA PRO A 592 45.27 63.21 0.75
C PRO A 592 44.61 61.92 1.19
N SER A 593 43.40 62.08 1.74
CA SER A 593 42.64 60.98 2.32
C SER A 593 42.61 59.83 1.32
N LEU A 594 42.77 58.60 1.81
CA LEU A 594 42.53 57.36 1.06
C LEU A 594 41.21 57.44 0.26
N ARG A 595 40.24 58.24 0.73
CA ARG A 595 39.00 58.55 0.03
C ARG A 595 39.17 59.31 -1.29
N SER A 596 40.10 60.25 -1.38
CA SER A 596 40.41 60.97 -2.63
C SER A 596 41.12 60.07 -3.64
N ILE A 597 41.98 59.16 -3.16
CA ILE A 597 42.67 58.17 -3.99
C ILE A 597 41.67 57.12 -4.48
N LEU A 598 40.81 56.63 -3.59
CA LEU A 598 39.74 55.67 -3.94
C LEU A 598 38.72 56.30 -4.89
N ALA A 599 38.27 57.53 -4.65
CA ALA A 599 37.38 58.23 -5.58
C ALA A 599 38.04 58.46 -6.95
N GLY A 600 39.36 58.72 -6.98
CA GLY A 600 40.13 58.78 -8.23
C GLY A 600 40.19 57.44 -8.95
N LYS A 601 40.31 56.34 -8.20
CA LYS A 601 40.32 54.97 -8.76
C LYS A 601 38.95 54.50 -9.22
N ASP A 602 37.87 54.85 -8.51
CA ASP A 602 36.50 54.56 -8.92
C ASP A 602 36.18 55.27 -10.24
N HIS A 603 36.61 56.53 -10.40
CA HIS A 603 36.47 57.27 -11.65
C HIS A 603 37.29 56.64 -12.80
N GLU A 604 38.47 56.09 -12.50
CA GLU A 604 39.32 55.40 -13.48
C GLU A 604 38.70 54.06 -13.93
N ILE A 605 38.05 53.34 -13.01
CA ILE A 605 37.30 52.11 -13.28
C ILE A 605 36.08 52.41 -14.17
N GLU A 606 35.30 53.44 -13.84
CA GLU A 606 34.12 53.84 -14.62
C GLU A 606 34.52 54.19 -16.07
N LYS A 607 35.65 54.90 -16.24
CA LYS A 607 36.23 55.22 -17.55
C LYS A 607 36.68 53.98 -18.34
N LEU A 608 37.16 52.94 -17.66
CA LEU A 608 37.53 51.67 -18.31
C LEU A 608 36.31 50.85 -18.72
N VAL A 609 35.25 50.87 -17.90
CA VAL A 609 33.96 50.21 -18.21
C VAL A 609 33.32 50.83 -19.45
N ASP A 610 33.33 52.15 -19.57
CA ASP A 610 32.82 52.85 -20.76
C ASP A 610 33.61 52.47 -22.03
N LYS A 611 34.94 52.41 -21.93
CA LYS A 611 35.80 51.97 -23.06
C LYS A 611 35.55 50.51 -23.43
N LEU A 612 35.37 49.63 -22.46
CA LEU A 612 35.08 48.21 -22.72
C LEU A 612 33.73 48.07 -23.43
N SER A 613 32.71 48.80 -22.98
CA SER A 613 31.38 48.84 -23.61
C SER A 613 31.44 49.38 -25.03
N GLN A 614 32.28 50.38 -25.28
CA GLN A 614 32.54 50.91 -26.62
C GLN A 614 33.22 49.87 -27.52
N CYS A 615 34.24 49.16 -27.03
CA CYS A 615 34.88 48.06 -27.77
C CYS A 615 33.90 46.92 -28.07
N HIS A 616 33.03 46.59 -27.12
CA HIS A 616 32.02 45.54 -27.30
C HIS A 616 30.98 45.95 -28.36
N SER A 617 30.57 47.22 -28.37
CA SER A 617 29.67 47.78 -29.39
C SER A 617 30.32 47.83 -30.77
N GLN A 618 31.62 48.13 -30.84
CA GLN A 618 32.39 48.08 -32.10
C GLN A 618 32.56 46.65 -32.60
N LEU A 619 32.78 45.67 -31.72
CA LEU A 619 32.81 44.25 -32.07
C LEU A 619 31.45 43.74 -32.56
N ALA A 620 30.35 44.17 -31.92
CA ALA A 620 29.00 43.83 -32.33
C ALA A 620 28.62 44.45 -33.70
N LEU A 621 29.12 45.66 -34.00
CA LEU A 621 28.96 46.32 -35.30
C LEU A 621 29.91 45.78 -36.37
N CYS A 622 31.04 45.19 -35.97
CA CYS A 622 31.96 44.52 -36.87
C CYS A 622 31.45 43.12 -37.19
N GLY A 623 30.35 43.05 -37.94
CA GLY A 623 29.74 41.83 -38.48
C GLY A 623 30.62 41.14 -39.53
N CYS A 624 31.84 40.77 -39.16
CA CYS A 624 32.68 39.88 -39.95
C CYS A 624 32.24 38.43 -39.70
N ASN A 625 31.14 38.05 -40.34
CA ASN A 625 30.74 36.65 -40.54
C ASN A 625 31.75 35.95 -41.48
N ARG A 626 32.98 35.74 -41.02
CA ARG A 626 33.90 34.77 -41.60
C ARG A 626 34.22 33.72 -40.55
N VAL A 627 33.28 32.80 -40.42
CA VAL A 627 33.51 31.46 -39.88
C VAL A 627 34.58 30.80 -40.75
N SER A 628 35.70 30.42 -40.14
CA SER A 628 36.57 29.37 -40.66
C SER A 628 36.94 28.45 -39.51
N PRO A 629 36.64 27.14 -39.60
CA PRO A 629 36.86 26.19 -38.53
C PRO A 629 38.30 25.66 -38.60
N LEU A 630 39.10 25.91 -37.56
CA LEU A 630 40.42 25.31 -37.43
C LEU A 630 40.65 24.75 -36.01
N LEU A 631 40.81 23.43 -36.00
CA LEU A 631 41.77 22.64 -35.21
C LEU A 631 41.38 22.25 -33.77
N LEU A 632 40.82 21.05 -33.67
CA LEU A 632 40.99 20.12 -32.55
C LEU A 632 42.41 19.52 -32.56
N PRO A 633 43.09 19.33 -31.41
CA PRO A 633 44.39 18.67 -31.36
C PRO A 633 44.27 17.15 -31.31
N LYS A 634 45.19 16.50 -32.05
CA LYS A 634 45.40 15.06 -32.20
C LYS A 634 45.81 14.38 -30.89
N GLN A 635 45.27 13.19 -30.68
CA GLN A 635 45.76 12.17 -29.75
C GLN A 635 47.18 11.72 -30.13
N ALA A 636 48.02 11.51 -29.13
CA ALA A 636 49.31 10.84 -29.25
C ALA A 636 49.23 9.48 -28.54
N GLU A 637 49.37 8.42 -29.33
CA GLU A 637 49.67 7.06 -28.90
C GLU A 637 51.15 6.93 -28.52
N GLN A 638 51.45 6.19 -27.45
CA GLN A 638 52.75 5.58 -27.26
C GLN A 638 52.58 4.20 -26.56
N GLU A 639 52.76 3.16 -27.39
CA GLU A 639 53.30 1.79 -27.17
C GLU A 639 54.04 1.52 -25.83
N LEU A 640 54.13 0.33 -25.18
CA LEU A 640 54.00 -1.15 -25.39
C LEU A 640 54.25 -1.80 -23.96
N PRO A 641 54.40 -3.13 -23.71
CA PRO A 641 53.65 -4.35 -24.12
C PRO A 641 53.37 -5.39 -22.99
N ALA A 642 52.67 -6.48 -23.39
CA ALA A 642 52.75 -7.88 -22.88
C ALA A 642 52.09 -8.16 -21.50
N SER A 643 51.33 -9.24 -21.27
CA SER A 643 51.28 -10.57 -21.87
C SER A 643 50.03 -11.33 -21.37
N ASN A 644 49.63 -12.39 -22.12
CA ASN A 644 48.85 -13.56 -21.69
C ASN A 644 47.34 -13.37 -21.42
N ALA A 645 46.41 -14.21 -21.87
CA ALA A 645 46.43 -15.43 -22.66
C ALA A 645 44.98 -15.83 -23.03
N ARG A 646 44.85 -16.64 -24.10
CA ARG A 646 43.73 -17.54 -24.46
C ARG A 646 42.40 -16.88 -24.86
N GLU A 647 42.02 -16.80 -26.14
CA GLU A 647 41.69 -17.90 -27.07
C GLU A 647 40.74 -18.94 -26.47
N VAL A 648 39.44 -18.79 -26.74
CA VAL A 648 38.61 -19.83 -27.36
C VAL A 648 37.63 -19.13 -28.32
N GLN A 649 37.79 -19.46 -29.60
CA GLN A 649 36.91 -19.10 -30.71
C GLN A 649 35.58 -19.86 -30.69
N THR A 650 34.70 -19.41 -31.59
CA THR A 650 33.75 -20.20 -32.41
C THR A 650 32.44 -20.63 -31.74
N THR A 651 31.23 -20.51 -32.33
CA THR A 651 30.79 -20.18 -33.70
C THR A 651 29.32 -19.74 -33.66
N ILE A 652 28.95 -18.82 -34.55
CA ILE A 652 27.68 -18.68 -35.29
C ILE A 652 26.53 -19.63 -34.87
N PHE A 653 25.51 -19.08 -34.19
CA PHE A 653 24.12 -18.95 -34.67
C PHE A 653 23.42 -17.82 -33.91
#